data_AF-A0A9E4IIC4-F1
#
_entry.id   AF-A0A9E4IIC4-F1
#
_cell.length_a   1.000
_cell.length_b   1.000
_cell.length_c   1.000
_cell.angle_alpha   90.00
_cell.angle_beta   90.00
_cell.angle_gamma   90.00
#
_symmetry.space_group_name_H-M   'P 1'
#
loop_
_entity.id
_entity.type
_entity.pdbx_description
1 polymer ?
#
loop_
_entity_poly.entity_id
_entity_poly.type
_entity_poly.pdbx_seq_one_letter_code
_entity_poly.pdbx_strand_id
1 'polypeptide(L)'
;MCGIVAVLSRPSSRRPPSPSEILGLLAGEAAGADAARQVASRLAGPAGLTSLVRDAGLRAEVAAAAERLGDDGALADAIWSIREDRLATAAAVADLLGADAPEATEDVVAGWWAIQVALSALDRLEVRGRDSAGVAVMVTSAGSPEGPPGASDPLGRSGSRWRDAGVTVHLHKTAVEVGELGDNTRVLRAALAGDDALRAALGCPGARCAVLAHTRWASVGLITEPNAHPVASLSGDGEPWVLAAVNGDIDNYGAIVGRFDLNYPAAVTTDARVAPGLARRLRSSGGSDRAAFAEAAANFEGSHAIVSLSSDNPGTLLLARRGSGQALYVGLAPDAFVVASEPYGLVEQTGDYLRFDGADAAANNGEIVRLEAAAGERSGVARWSYDGAELPLPAVTRAEITTRDIDRSGYPHFLLKEISESPASFAKTLAGRLAGTEGNRTVVLDGVLPAGRELPRRIVVIGQGTAAVAARAVADIIGAELSGSGVEVVSRLASELSGFDLRNDMSDHLVVAISQSGTTTDTNRTVDLVQARGAWVTAVVNRRESDLATRADGVLYTSDGRDVEMSVASTKAFYAQVAAGFLLACAIADLFGVVADPARRSGLLGALERLPEAMAEVLAARPRIADIAQRLAPSRRHWATVGNGRNRLAAEEVRIKLSELCYRSVACDITEDKKHVDLSAEPLTLVCAAGLDRSTARDVAKEVAIYAAHRGAPVTFTDDAELARGAGEAVLLPAVHPDVAFVLATMAGHLFGYEAALAIDACAEPLRYTRGAIEAALDAEPDGAVVDAETMLARLVPEITAGAEQFGRRLRDGGYDGHLPAATALRLDALFRYALGVMPLAAFELDFGEMGTPAGVLERLLAALSEAIEELTRPVDAIRHQAKTVTVGISRSEEALLRVPLTEAVQAAGAEAERLSYDTLSALAGLDRAVSRVTGHIRYAIDGERIEIADRSGLAAKFESRVGRDPTLRGTKRQVSRERRVLLTRGLRDGRLILLVPEIKGGEVVGLVLLHVDLHERLEPAAAADVLERYRDRLSRLRYAVTETEASFDETLLAEVPTEDLLVGDLAAVAARWRGESP
;
A
#
# COMPACT_ATOMS: atom_id res chain seq x y z
N MET A 1 0.67 1.59 -3.39
CA MET A 1 1.73 1.52 -2.36
C MET A 1 3.00 1.95 -3.08
N CYS A 2 3.71 2.93 -2.56
CA CYS A 2 5.00 3.43 -3.07
C CYS A 2 5.82 3.76 -1.81
N GLY A 3 7.14 3.84 -1.91
CA GLY A 3 7.99 4.22 -0.78
C GLY A 3 8.42 5.67 -0.90
N ILE A 4 8.02 6.55 0.03
CA ILE A 4 8.67 7.87 0.20
C ILE A 4 9.71 7.74 1.31
N VAL A 5 10.90 8.28 1.09
CA VAL A 5 11.91 8.48 2.12
C VAL A 5 12.45 9.91 2.04
N ALA A 6 12.60 10.59 3.18
CA ALA A 6 13.36 11.82 3.23
C ALA A 6 14.25 11.88 4.47
N VAL A 7 15.43 12.50 4.36
CA VAL A 7 16.36 12.67 5.47
C VAL A 7 16.72 14.14 5.57
N LEU A 8 16.44 14.74 6.72
CA LEU A 8 16.85 16.09 7.07
C LEU A 8 17.76 16.01 8.30
N SER A 9 19.05 16.30 8.10
CA SER A 9 20.08 16.16 9.13
C SER A 9 20.58 17.51 9.64
N ARG A 10 21.17 17.49 10.84
CA ARG A 10 21.90 18.62 11.43
C ARG A 10 23.31 18.17 11.84
N PRO A 11 24.28 19.10 12.01
CA PRO A 11 25.56 18.78 12.62
C PRO A 11 25.36 18.21 14.03
N SER A 12 26.15 17.18 14.38
CA SER A 12 26.01 16.54 15.68
C SER A 12 26.48 17.46 16.80
N SER A 13 25.79 17.37 17.94
CA SER A 13 26.30 17.92 19.20
C SER A 13 27.13 16.90 20.00
N ARG A 14 27.19 15.65 19.51
CA ARG A 14 27.88 14.54 20.18
C ARG A 14 29.31 14.44 19.67
N ARG A 15 30.26 14.14 20.56
CA ARG A 15 31.62 13.78 20.15
C ARG A 15 31.65 12.36 19.59
N PRO A 16 32.45 12.07 18.54
CA PRO A 16 32.70 10.70 18.11
C PRO A 16 33.25 9.83 19.25
N PRO A 17 32.74 8.60 19.44
CA PRO A 17 33.27 7.70 20.46
C PRO A 17 34.68 7.24 20.11
N SER A 18 35.53 7.11 21.13
CA SER A 18 36.88 6.56 20.97
C SER A 18 36.85 5.03 20.84
N PRO A 19 37.82 4.41 20.14
CA PRO A 19 37.94 2.95 20.06
C PRO A 19 37.90 2.25 21.42
N SER A 20 38.57 2.81 22.43
CA SER A 20 38.58 2.30 23.81
C SER A 20 37.21 2.35 24.47
N GLU A 21 36.39 3.37 24.19
CA GLU A 21 35.03 3.47 24.72
C GLU A 21 34.10 2.44 24.09
N ILE A 22 34.30 2.10 22.82
CA ILE A 22 33.48 1.10 22.11
C ILE A 22 33.87 -0.31 22.57
N LEU A 23 35.16 -0.66 22.44
CA LEU A 23 35.64 -2.01 22.73
C LEU A 23 35.61 -2.33 24.22
N GLY A 24 35.84 -1.34 25.09
CA GLY A 24 35.78 -1.52 26.54
C GLY A 24 34.40 -1.96 27.05
N LEU A 25 33.31 -1.48 26.41
CA LEU A 25 31.95 -1.89 26.75
C LEU A 25 31.63 -3.33 26.32
N LEU A 26 32.23 -3.78 25.21
CA LEU A 26 32.00 -5.14 24.68
C LEU A 26 32.93 -6.20 25.30
N ALA A 27 34.01 -5.80 25.99
CA ALA A 27 35.04 -6.71 26.50
C ALA A 27 34.90 -7.09 27.99
N GLY A 28 33.98 -6.49 28.74
CA GLY A 28 33.84 -6.74 30.19
C GLY A 28 33.13 -8.05 30.54
N GLU A 29 33.38 -8.61 31.74
CA GLU A 29 32.68 -9.81 32.26
C GLU A 29 31.16 -9.60 32.45
N ALA A 30 30.71 -8.33 32.52
CA ALA A 30 29.30 -7.94 32.56
C ALA A 30 28.73 -7.54 31.19
N ALA A 31 29.46 -7.78 30.09
CA ALA A 31 28.99 -7.45 28.76
C ALA A 31 27.81 -8.37 28.37
N GLY A 32 26.69 -7.72 28.01
CA GLY A 32 25.43 -8.37 27.68
C GLY A 32 24.54 -7.41 26.90
N ALA A 33 23.22 -7.62 26.94
CA ALA A 33 22.29 -6.88 26.06
C ALA A 33 22.33 -5.36 26.28
N ASP A 34 22.48 -4.89 27.52
CA ASP A 34 22.56 -3.46 27.84
C ASP A 34 23.85 -2.82 27.31
N ALA A 35 24.99 -3.51 27.44
CA ALA A 35 26.27 -3.03 26.91
C ALA A 35 26.21 -2.93 25.37
N ALA A 36 25.67 -3.95 24.71
CA ALA A 36 25.47 -3.96 23.26
C ALA A 36 24.54 -2.82 22.81
N ARG A 37 23.40 -2.61 23.50
CA ARG A 37 22.51 -1.47 23.22
C ARG A 37 23.20 -0.12 23.41
N GLN A 38 24.01 0.02 24.46
CA GLN A 38 24.76 1.25 24.70
C GLN A 38 25.77 1.51 23.57
N VAL A 39 26.45 0.48 23.08
CA VAL A 39 27.36 0.59 21.94
C VAL A 39 26.61 0.96 20.67
N ALA A 40 25.52 0.27 20.33
CA ALA A 40 24.68 0.60 19.17
C ALA A 40 24.20 2.06 19.21
N SER A 41 23.77 2.54 20.38
CA SER A 41 23.35 3.93 20.59
C SER A 41 24.49 4.94 20.40
N ARG A 42 25.71 4.66 20.91
CA ARG A 42 26.88 5.52 20.72
C ARG A 42 27.35 5.58 19.27
N LEU A 43 27.18 4.49 18.53
CA LEU A 43 27.50 4.37 17.12
C LEU A 43 26.39 4.91 16.19
N ALA A 44 25.25 5.33 16.72
CA ALA A 44 24.15 5.86 15.92
C ALA A 44 24.42 7.28 15.41
N GLY A 45 24.03 7.57 14.17
CA GLY A 45 24.16 8.87 13.53
C GLY A 45 25.59 9.22 13.08
N PRO A 46 25.78 10.41 12.49
CA PRO A 46 27.03 10.80 11.83
C PRO A 46 28.27 10.76 12.73
N ALA A 47 28.18 11.36 13.92
CA ALA A 47 29.30 11.42 14.86
C ALA A 47 29.73 10.04 15.34
N GLY A 48 28.77 9.14 15.59
CA GLY A 48 29.04 7.75 16.00
C GLY A 48 29.75 6.94 14.93
N LEU A 49 29.41 7.17 13.66
CA LEU A 49 29.95 6.44 12.52
C LEU A 49 31.29 6.98 12.03
N THR A 50 31.63 8.24 12.31
CA THR A 50 32.84 8.89 11.77
C THR A 50 34.12 8.09 12.06
N SER A 51 34.29 7.61 13.30
CA SER A 51 35.44 6.75 13.67
C SER A 51 35.45 5.43 12.90
N LEU A 52 34.27 4.83 12.68
CA LEU A 52 34.13 3.56 11.96
C LEU A 52 34.36 3.70 10.47
N VAL A 53 33.92 4.79 9.83
CA VAL A 53 34.12 5.05 8.40
C VAL A 53 35.62 5.16 8.08
N ARG A 54 36.37 5.82 8.96
CA ARG A 54 37.82 6.07 8.81
C ARG A 54 38.69 4.83 9.03
N ASP A 55 38.24 3.88 9.85
CA ASP A 55 39.07 2.76 10.31
C ASP A 55 38.36 1.42 10.08
N ALA A 56 38.75 0.73 9.00
CA ALA A 56 38.26 -0.60 8.67
C ALA A 56 38.71 -1.67 9.68
N GLY A 57 39.87 -1.49 10.33
CA GLY A 57 40.35 -2.39 11.38
C GLY A 57 39.48 -2.30 12.62
N LEU A 58 39.12 -1.08 13.04
CA LEU A 58 38.18 -0.86 14.13
C LEU A 58 36.81 -1.50 13.84
N ARG A 59 36.29 -1.38 12.60
CA ARG A 59 35.03 -2.05 12.21
C ARG A 59 35.12 -3.57 12.44
N ALA A 60 36.21 -4.20 12.02
CA ALA A 60 36.43 -5.63 12.20
C ALA A 60 36.57 -6.02 13.68
N GLU A 61 37.26 -5.23 14.49
CA GLU A 61 37.41 -5.46 15.93
C GLU A 61 36.06 -5.37 16.67
N VAL A 62 35.23 -4.37 16.34
CA VAL A 62 33.90 -4.20 16.92
C VAL A 62 32.97 -5.34 16.50
N ALA A 63 33.00 -5.77 15.24
CA ALA A 63 32.24 -6.92 14.76
C ALA A 63 32.60 -8.20 15.55
N ALA A 64 33.90 -8.49 15.65
CA ALA A 64 34.39 -9.65 16.39
C ALA A 64 34.06 -9.56 17.89
N ALA A 65 34.04 -8.36 18.48
CA ALA A 65 33.66 -8.15 19.86
C ALA A 65 32.16 -8.38 20.09
N ALA A 66 31.29 -7.90 19.19
CA ALA A 66 29.86 -8.12 19.28
C ALA A 66 29.50 -9.62 19.12
N GLU A 67 30.18 -10.34 18.22
CA GLU A 67 29.96 -11.77 18.00
C GLU A 67 30.29 -12.64 19.22
N ARG A 68 31.28 -12.23 20.03
CA ARG A 68 31.65 -12.96 21.27
C ARG A 68 30.58 -12.91 22.36
N LEU A 69 29.58 -12.04 22.26
CA LEU A 69 28.56 -11.87 23.30
C LEU A 69 27.48 -12.98 23.28
N GLY A 70 27.33 -13.74 22.18
CA GLY A 70 26.28 -14.76 22.01
C GLY A 70 25.07 -14.26 21.20
N ASP A 71 23.95 -15.00 21.16
CA ASP A 71 22.80 -14.68 20.27
C ASP A 71 21.44 -15.12 20.86
N ASP A 72 21.07 -14.63 22.06
CA ASP A 72 19.79 -14.98 22.71
C ASP A 72 18.87 -13.77 22.92
N GLY A 73 17.61 -13.89 22.49
CA GLY A 73 16.54 -12.92 22.73
C GLY A 73 16.90 -11.46 22.41
N ALA A 74 16.77 -10.57 23.39
CA ALA A 74 17.02 -9.13 23.22
C ALA A 74 18.52 -8.78 23.03
N LEU A 75 19.44 -9.70 23.33
CA LEU A 75 20.86 -9.53 23.04
C LEU A 75 21.11 -9.64 21.54
N ALA A 76 20.41 -10.55 20.87
CA ALA A 76 20.50 -10.77 19.45
C ALA A 76 20.12 -9.51 18.64
N ASP A 77 19.03 -8.84 19.01
CA ASP A 77 18.61 -7.59 18.36
C ASP A 77 19.66 -6.47 18.54
N ALA A 78 20.30 -6.41 19.71
CA ALA A 78 21.35 -5.42 19.99
C ALA A 78 22.63 -5.71 19.18
N ILE A 79 23.03 -6.98 19.08
CA ILE A 79 24.19 -7.40 18.27
C ILE A 79 23.93 -7.19 16.79
N TRP A 80 22.73 -7.55 16.32
CA TRP A 80 22.26 -7.27 14.97
C TRP A 80 22.37 -5.77 14.67
N SER A 81 21.87 -4.93 15.56
CA SER A 81 21.94 -3.48 15.36
C SER A 81 23.38 -2.95 15.26
N ILE A 82 24.32 -3.52 16.01
CA ILE A 82 25.75 -3.18 15.86
C ILE A 82 26.25 -3.61 14.47
N ARG A 83 26.04 -4.88 14.11
CA ARG A 83 26.66 -5.49 12.92
C ARG A 83 26.00 -5.05 11.62
N GLU A 84 24.71 -5.29 11.51
CA GLU A 84 23.96 -5.16 10.27
C GLU A 84 23.38 -3.76 10.07
N ASP A 85 23.19 -2.96 11.15
CA ASP A 85 22.80 -1.55 10.99
C ASP A 85 24.02 -0.62 11.07
N ARG A 86 24.78 -0.61 12.18
CA ARG A 86 25.84 0.41 12.38
C ARG A 86 27.07 0.14 11.51
N LEU A 87 27.66 -1.05 11.61
CA LEU A 87 28.90 -1.38 10.90
C LEU A 87 28.67 -1.47 9.39
N ALA A 88 27.57 -2.08 8.95
CA ALA A 88 27.20 -2.11 7.53
C ALA A 88 26.96 -0.70 6.96
N THR A 89 26.28 0.19 7.70
CA THR A 89 26.14 1.60 7.31
C THR A 89 27.50 2.28 7.21
N ALA A 90 28.41 2.07 8.16
CA ALA A 90 29.75 2.66 8.11
C ALA A 90 30.55 2.18 6.89
N ALA A 91 30.45 0.89 6.54
CA ALA A 91 31.08 0.33 5.35
C ALA A 91 30.49 0.94 4.06
N ALA A 92 29.17 0.97 3.94
CA ALA A 92 28.49 1.54 2.77
C ALA A 92 28.77 3.04 2.59
N VAL A 93 28.87 3.81 3.69
CA VAL A 93 29.29 5.22 3.64
C VAL A 93 30.75 5.34 3.16
N ALA A 94 31.65 4.47 3.62
CA ALA A 94 33.03 4.46 3.14
C ALA A 94 33.13 4.12 1.64
N ASP A 95 32.30 3.19 1.16
CA ASP A 95 32.25 2.80 -0.25
C ASP A 95 31.71 3.93 -1.13
N LEU A 96 30.66 4.64 -0.69
CA LEU A 96 30.12 5.82 -1.39
C LEU A 96 31.12 6.98 -1.43
N LEU A 97 31.85 7.19 -0.34
CA LEU A 97 32.90 8.20 -0.24
C LEU A 97 33.99 7.94 -1.31
N GLY A 98 34.48 6.71 -1.37
CA GLY A 98 35.54 6.27 -2.29
C GLY A 98 36.96 6.54 -1.76
N ALA A 99 37.96 5.88 -2.34
CA ALA A 99 39.36 5.95 -1.86
C ALA A 99 40.04 7.32 -2.11
N ASP A 100 39.61 8.05 -3.14
CA ASP A 100 40.18 9.33 -3.56
C ASP A 100 39.46 10.56 -2.97
N ALA A 101 38.59 10.35 -1.98
CA ALA A 101 37.75 11.40 -1.41
C ALA A 101 38.49 12.38 -0.47
N PRO A 102 37.90 13.57 -0.21
CA PRO A 102 38.38 14.47 0.83
C PRO A 102 38.49 13.74 2.18
N GLU A 103 39.30 14.28 3.09
CA GLU A 103 39.38 13.76 4.47
C GLU A 103 37.97 13.58 5.04
N ALA A 104 37.68 12.39 5.58
CA ALA A 104 36.36 12.00 6.07
C ALA A 104 35.99 12.74 7.37
N THR A 105 35.92 14.08 7.31
CA THR A 105 35.44 14.97 8.37
C THR A 105 34.00 14.64 8.73
N GLU A 106 33.56 15.07 9.91
CA GLU A 106 32.20 14.78 10.38
C GLU A 106 31.11 15.33 9.44
N ASP A 107 31.31 16.54 8.90
CA ASP A 107 30.37 17.14 7.92
C ASP A 107 30.27 16.31 6.63
N VAL A 108 31.41 15.82 6.11
CA VAL A 108 31.46 14.96 4.92
C VAL A 108 30.76 13.63 5.20
N VAL A 109 31.06 13.01 6.34
CA VAL A 109 30.42 11.75 6.77
C VAL A 109 28.92 11.95 6.95
N ALA A 110 28.46 13.08 7.50
CA ALA A 110 27.04 13.37 7.70
C ALA A 110 26.26 13.43 6.38
N GLY A 111 26.84 14.06 5.35
CA GLY A 111 26.21 14.13 4.02
C GLY A 111 26.04 12.75 3.39
N TRP A 112 27.11 11.95 3.34
CA TRP A 112 27.06 10.59 2.79
C TRP A 112 26.23 9.63 3.64
N TRP A 113 26.22 9.80 4.95
CA TRP A 113 25.34 9.07 5.85
C TRP A 113 23.87 9.36 5.55
N ALA A 114 23.47 10.62 5.36
CA ALA A 114 22.08 10.95 5.02
C ALA A 114 21.63 10.30 3.70
N ILE A 115 22.51 10.25 2.70
CA ILE A 115 22.28 9.54 1.44
C ILE A 115 22.16 8.03 1.69
N GLN A 116 23.07 7.45 2.46
CA GLN A 116 23.04 6.02 2.80
C GLN A 116 21.76 5.63 3.54
N VAL A 117 21.30 6.44 4.49
CA VAL A 117 20.03 6.22 5.22
C VAL A 117 18.87 6.20 4.24
N ALA A 118 18.81 7.14 3.29
CA ALA A 118 17.77 7.18 2.29
C ALA A 118 17.77 5.93 1.39
N LEU A 119 18.95 5.50 0.93
CA LEU A 119 19.11 4.31 0.09
C LEU A 119 18.76 3.02 0.84
N SER A 120 19.23 2.88 2.09
CA SER A 120 18.94 1.72 2.95
C SER A 120 17.45 1.62 3.29
N ALA A 121 16.78 2.76 3.48
CA ALA A 121 15.33 2.78 3.64
C ALA A 121 14.59 2.44 2.34
N LEU A 122 15.08 2.88 1.17
CA LEU A 122 14.53 2.46 -0.12
C LEU A 122 14.67 0.94 -0.34
N ASP A 123 15.81 0.34 0.00
CA ASP A 123 16.02 -1.12 -0.09
C ASP A 123 14.88 -1.91 0.60
N ARG A 124 14.42 -1.42 1.75
CA ARG A 124 13.34 -2.02 2.54
C ARG A 124 11.94 -1.70 2.03
N LEU A 125 11.78 -0.58 1.32
CA LEU A 125 10.51 -0.13 0.78
C LEU A 125 10.29 -0.54 -0.68
N GLU A 126 11.28 -1.09 -1.35
CA GLU A 126 11.17 -1.54 -2.75
C GLU A 126 10.13 -2.65 -2.94
N VAL A 127 9.90 -3.49 -1.90
CA VAL A 127 8.76 -4.44 -1.86
C VAL A 127 7.40 -3.76 -2.01
N ARG A 128 7.31 -2.44 -1.75
CA ARG A 128 6.07 -1.67 -1.87
C ARG A 128 5.84 -1.10 -3.26
N GLY A 129 6.87 -1.02 -4.10
CA GLY A 129 6.80 -0.57 -5.50
C GLY A 129 8.21 -0.50 -6.06
N ARG A 130 8.45 -1.07 -7.25
CA ARG A 130 9.79 -1.27 -7.82
C ARG A 130 9.96 -0.74 -9.24
N ASP A 131 8.90 -0.48 -9.98
CA ASP A 131 8.97 -0.14 -11.42
C ASP A 131 9.96 1.00 -11.74
N SER A 132 10.14 1.93 -10.80
CA SER A 132 11.18 2.95 -10.88
C SER A 132 11.56 3.47 -9.49
N ALA A 133 12.74 4.07 -9.38
CA ALA A 133 13.18 4.73 -8.16
C ALA A 133 14.02 5.97 -8.47
N GLY A 134 14.14 6.87 -7.49
CA GLY A 134 14.98 8.05 -7.63
C GLY A 134 15.39 8.67 -6.30
N VAL A 135 16.47 9.42 -6.32
CA VAL A 135 17.06 10.13 -5.19
C VAL A 135 17.44 11.54 -5.64
N ALA A 136 16.91 12.54 -4.96
CA ALA A 136 17.34 13.92 -5.02
C ALA A 136 18.17 14.25 -3.78
N VAL A 137 19.39 14.74 -4.00
CA VAL A 137 20.29 15.22 -2.95
C VAL A 137 20.43 16.72 -3.09
N MET A 138 19.94 17.46 -2.09
CA MET A 138 20.07 18.90 -1.99
C MET A 138 21.22 19.24 -1.04
N VAL A 139 22.23 19.95 -1.53
CA VAL A 139 23.42 20.33 -0.77
C VAL A 139 23.50 21.84 -0.66
N THR A 140 23.58 22.33 0.58
CA THR A 140 23.83 23.75 0.88
C THR A 140 25.29 23.91 1.28
N SER A 141 26.06 24.73 0.56
CA SER A 141 27.45 25.02 0.93
C SER A 141 27.86 26.45 0.59
N ALA A 142 28.68 27.07 1.45
CA ALA A 142 29.15 28.45 1.27
C ALA A 142 30.25 28.60 0.20
N GLY A 143 30.78 27.48 -0.31
CA GLY A 143 31.97 27.44 -1.16
C GLY A 143 31.87 26.53 -2.38
N SER A 144 30.66 26.12 -2.80
CA SER A 144 30.48 25.27 -3.98
C SER A 144 31.23 25.89 -5.17
N PRO A 145 32.17 25.15 -5.81
CA PRO A 145 33.01 25.70 -6.86
C PRO A 145 32.17 26.28 -8.00
N GLU A 146 32.57 27.43 -8.52
CA GLU A 146 32.03 28.01 -9.76
C GLU A 146 32.38 27.10 -10.94
N GLY A 147 31.62 26.03 -11.13
CA GLY A 147 31.56 25.26 -12.37
C GLY A 147 30.50 25.84 -13.32
N PRO A 148 30.53 25.53 -14.63
CA PRO A 148 29.50 25.99 -15.57
C PRO A 148 28.10 25.65 -15.05
N PRO A 149 27.07 26.49 -15.33
CA PRO A 149 25.69 26.17 -14.98
C PRO A 149 25.36 24.79 -15.55
N GLY A 150 24.88 23.87 -14.70
CA GLY A 150 24.45 22.55 -15.16
C GLY A 150 23.39 22.74 -16.24
N ALA A 151 23.53 22.04 -17.36
CA ALA A 151 22.48 22.00 -18.37
C ALA A 151 21.19 21.54 -17.66
N SER A 152 20.19 22.41 -17.59
CA SER A 152 18.90 22.04 -17.01
C SER A 152 18.28 20.99 -17.93
N ASP A 153 18.23 19.75 -17.50
CA ASP A 153 17.41 18.75 -18.18
C ASP A 153 15.94 19.05 -17.83
N PRO A 154 15.12 19.54 -18.78
CA PRO A 154 13.72 19.83 -18.52
C PRO A 154 12.91 18.58 -18.18
N LEU A 155 13.46 17.38 -18.43
CA LEU A 155 12.82 16.09 -18.14
C LEU A 155 13.19 15.55 -16.76
N GLY A 156 14.22 16.10 -16.11
CA GLY A 156 14.69 15.66 -14.80
C GLY A 156 15.06 14.17 -14.77
N ARG A 157 15.84 13.71 -15.75
CA ARG A 157 16.40 12.35 -15.85
C ARG A 157 17.56 12.13 -14.89
N SER A 158 18.06 10.90 -14.83
CA SER A 158 19.24 10.57 -14.04
C SER A 158 20.45 11.44 -14.44
N GLY A 159 21.21 11.92 -13.45
CA GLY A 159 22.33 12.84 -13.65
C GLY A 159 21.95 14.32 -13.75
N SER A 160 20.66 14.67 -13.67
CA SER A 160 20.22 16.07 -13.68
C SER A 160 20.77 16.85 -12.50
N ARG A 161 21.19 18.10 -12.75
CA ARG A 161 21.76 18.98 -11.74
C ARG A 161 21.18 20.38 -11.83
N TRP A 162 20.87 20.96 -10.68
CA TRP A 162 20.39 22.34 -10.58
C TRP A 162 21.19 23.11 -9.55
N ARG A 163 21.29 24.43 -9.74
CA ARG A 163 21.98 25.32 -8.82
C ARG A 163 21.14 26.56 -8.59
N ASP A 164 21.05 26.97 -7.34
CA ASP A 164 20.36 28.19 -6.90
C ASP A 164 21.03 28.73 -5.63
N ALA A 165 21.55 29.96 -5.66
CA ALA A 165 22.09 30.71 -4.52
C ALA A 165 22.78 29.89 -3.38
N GLY A 166 23.87 29.18 -3.69
CA GLY A 166 24.63 28.39 -2.69
C GLY A 166 24.05 27.00 -2.38
N VAL A 167 22.99 26.61 -3.09
CA VAL A 167 22.36 25.28 -3.07
C VAL A 167 22.58 24.58 -4.40
N THR A 168 22.97 23.31 -4.36
CA THR A 168 23.01 22.42 -5.51
C THR A 168 22.06 21.24 -5.30
N VAL A 169 21.40 20.81 -6.36
CA VAL A 169 20.51 19.65 -6.37
C VAL A 169 21.06 18.63 -7.36
N HIS A 170 21.21 17.39 -6.92
CA HIS A 170 21.68 16.26 -7.71
C HIS A 170 20.56 15.21 -7.77
N LEU A 171 20.11 14.85 -8.96
CA LEU A 171 19.02 13.91 -9.16
C LEU A 171 19.49 12.68 -9.93
N HIS A 172 19.28 11.52 -9.32
CA HIS A 172 19.59 10.22 -9.89
C HIS A 172 18.33 9.38 -9.91
N LYS A 173 18.05 8.72 -11.03
CA LYS A 173 16.82 7.97 -11.27
C LYS A 173 17.11 6.70 -12.05
N THR A 174 16.21 5.74 -11.93
CA THR A 174 16.19 4.53 -12.73
C THR A 174 14.75 4.08 -12.92
N ALA A 175 14.44 3.50 -14.07
CA ALA A 175 13.12 2.95 -14.37
C ALA A 175 13.32 1.60 -15.07
N VAL A 176 12.92 0.54 -14.38
CA VAL A 176 13.05 -0.83 -14.85
C VAL A 176 11.77 -1.57 -14.44
N GLU A 177 10.94 -1.89 -15.42
CA GLU A 177 9.65 -2.57 -15.19
C GLU A 177 9.84 -3.95 -14.55
N VAL A 178 10.95 -4.64 -14.85
CA VAL A 178 11.19 -5.99 -14.35
C VAL A 178 12.64 -6.20 -13.89
N GLY A 179 12.81 -6.71 -12.67
CA GLY A 179 14.08 -7.24 -12.16
C GLY A 179 13.97 -7.61 -10.68
N GLU A 180 15.09 -7.77 -10.00
CA GLU A 180 15.16 -8.22 -8.61
C GLU A 180 15.17 -7.06 -7.61
N LEU A 181 14.62 -7.29 -6.43
CA LEU A 181 14.72 -6.35 -5.32
C LEU A 181 16.20 -6.05 -5.01
N GLY A 182 16.55 -4.77 -5.01
CA GLY A 182 17.89 -4.23 -4.83
C GLY A 182 18.52 -3.73 -6.12
N ASP A 183 17.97 -4.03 -7.32
CA ASP A 183 18.60 -3.55 -8.56
C ASP A 183 18.56 -2.03 -8.67
N ASN A 184 17.40 -1.42 -8.35
CA ASN A 184 17.25 0.01 -8.53
C ASN A 184 18.17 0.79 -7.60
N THR A 185 18.23 0.39 -6.34
CA THR A 185 19.11 1.01 -5.36
C THR A 185 20.57 0.75 -5.67
N ARG A 186 20.94 -0.40 -6.26
CA ARG A 186 22.30 -0.64 -6.78
C ARG A 186 22.68 0.32 -7.89
N VAL A 187 21.79 0.54 -8.87
CA VAL A 187 22.00 1.53 -9.94
C VAL A 187 22.15 2.93 -9.36
N LEU A 188 21.27 3.31 -8.41
CA LEU A 188 21.34 4.61 -7.73
C LEU A 188 22.63 4.78 -6.93
N ARG A 189 23.08 3.74 -6.21
CA ARG A 189 24.36 3.72 -5.46
C ARG A 189 25.55 3.95 -6.40
N ALA A 190 25.59 3.24 -7.52
CA ALA A 190 26.66 3.40 -8.51
C ALA A 190 26.66 4.82 -9.11
N ALA A 191 25.50 5.36 -9.47
CA ALA A 191 25.37 6.71 -10.01
C ALA A 191 25.80 7.80 -9.01
N LEU A 192 25.41 7.66 -7.73
CA LEU A 192 25.81 8.58 -6.65
C LEU A 192 27.30 8.49 -6.34
N ALA A 193 27.87 7.29 -6.30
CA ALA A 193 29.31 7.08 -6.12
C ALA A 193 30.13 7.63 -7.31
N GLY A 194 29.57 7.62 -8.51
CA GLY A 194 30.17 8.20 -9.71
C GLY A 194 29.99 9.72 -9.88
N ASP A 195 29.24 10.40 -9.01
CA ASP A 195 28.94 11.83 -9.15
C ASP A 195 30.02 12.72 -8.49
N ASP A 196 31.06 13.05 -9.27
CA ASP A 196 32.15 13.92 -8.80
C ASP A 196 31.69 15.31 -8.37
N ALA A 197 30.61 15.83 -8.96
CA ALA A 197 30.09 17.14 -8.58
C ALA A 197 29.41 17.08 -7.22
N LEU A 198 28.68 15.99 -6.93
CA LEU A 198 28.11 15.75 -5.60
C LEU A 198 29.21 15.59 -4.56
N ARG A 199 30.25 14.80 -4.87
CA ARG A 199 31.42 14.62 -4.00
C ARG A 199 32.10 15.95 -3.67
N ALA A 200 32.30 16.80 -4.68
CA ALA A 200 32.87 18.13 -4.48
C ALA A 200 31.97 19.03 -3.61
N ALA A 201 30.65 19.02 -3.82
CA ALA A 201 29.70 19.82 -3.05
C ALA A 201 29.63 19.39 -1.57
N LEU A 202 29.63 18.09 -1.30
CA LEU A 202 29.67 17.53 0.06
C LEU A 202 31.04 17.71 0.75
N GLY A 203 32.11 17.82 -0.03
CA GLY A 203 33.47 18.09 0.45
C GLY A 203 33.68 19.51 1.00
N CYS A 204 32.77 20.44 0.72
CA CYS A 204 32.86 21.82 1.21
C CYS A 204 32.68 21.87 2.74
N PRO A 205 33.56 22.59 3.48
CA PRO A 205 33.39 22.78 4.92
C PRO A 205 32.01 23.36 5.27
N GLY A 206 31.33 22.77 6.26
CA GLY A 206 30.01 23.21 6.69
C GLY A 206 28.87 22.86 5.72
N ALA A 207 29.11 22.00 4.72
CA ALA A 207 28.06 21.51 3.84
C ALA A 207 26.91 20.87 4.65
N ARG A 208 25.68 21.11 4.20
CA ARG A 208 24.47 20.51 4.76
C ARG A 208 23.72 19.78 3.66
N CYS A 209 23.09 18.67 4.01
CA CYS A 209 22.44 17.80 3.06
C CYS A 209 21.00 17.47 3.51
N ALA A 210 20.06 17.63 2.58
CA ALA A 210 18.72 17.07 2.65
C ALA A 210 18.53 16.09 1.49
N VAL A 211 17.94 14.94 1.77
CA VAL A 211 17.73 13.88 0.78
C VAL A 211 16.24 13.61 0.66
N LEU A 212 15.73 13.51 -0.56
CA LEU A 212 14.39 13.04 -0.86
C LEU A 212 14.51 11.90 -1.86
N ALA A 213 13.96 10.74 -1.51
CA ALA A 213 14.07 9.52 -2.25
C ALA A 213 12.71 8.86 -2.39
N HIS A 214 12.53 8.11 -3.47
CA HIS A 214 11.26 7.45 -3.74
C HIS A 214 11.45 6.15 -4.51
N THR A 215 10.57 5.19 -4.24
CA THR A 215 10.35 4.02 -5.08
C THR A 215 8.89 3.95 -5.49
N ARG A 216 8.65 3.75 -6.78
CA ARG A 216 7.36 4.00 -7.43
C ARG A 216 6.75 2.71 -7.95
N TRP A 217 5.50 2.51 -7.60
CA TRP A 217 4.53 1.72 -8.35
C TRP A 217 3.76 2.67 -9.25
N ALA A 218 3.85 2.53 -10.57
CA ALA A 218 3.19 3.44 -11.49
C ALA A 218 1.65 3.26 -11.47
N SER A 219 0.90 4.27 -11.00
CA SER A 219 -0.57 4.34 -11.14
C SER A 219 -0.98 5.16 -12.35
N VAL A 220 -0.48 6.40 -12.45
CA VAL A 220 -0.67 7.32 -13.58
C VAL A 220 0.68 7.67 -14.20
N GLY A 221 0.80 7.48 -15.52
CA GLY A 221 1.99 7.80 -16.31
C GLY A 221 2.96 6.62 -16.49
N LEU A 222 3.71 6.65 -17.59
CA LEU A 222 4.61 5.56 -18.02
C LEU A 222 5.70 5.24 -16.98
N ILE A 223 6.25 4.03 -17.04
CA ILE A 223 7.43 3.61 -16.28
C ILE A 223 8.68 4.11 -17.02
N THR A 224 9.06 5.36 -16.77
CA THR A 224 10.26 5.99 -17.37
C THR A 224 10.92 6.92 -16.37
N GLU A 225 12.22 7.22 -16.53
CA GLU A 225 12.94 8.13 -15.62
C GLU A 225 12.25 9.49 -15.42
N PRO A 226 11.72 10.18 -16.46
CA PRO A 226 11.02 11.45 -16.26
C PRO A 226 9.78 11.35 -15.36
N ASN A 227 9.18 10.16 -15.25
CA ASN A 227 8.02 9.88 -14.39
C ASN A 227 8.40 9.29 -13.02
N ALA A 228 9.66 8.88 -12.84
CA ALA A 228 10.16 8.44 -11.55
C ALA A 228 10.28 9.65 -10.61
N HIS A 229 9.92 9.45 -9.35
CA HIS A 229 10.03 10.48 -8.32
C HIS A 229 11.45 10.49 -7.73
N PRO A 230 11.93 11.60 -7.15
CA PRO A 230 11.23 12.90 -7.02
C PRO A 230 11.02 13.60 -8.36
N VAL A 231 9.86 14.23 -8.52
CA VAL A 231 9.56 15.06 -9.69
C VAL A 231 9.97 16.50 -9.37
N ALA A 232 10.64 17.15 -10.31
CA ALA A 232 11.05 18.54 -10.19
C ALA A 232 9.98 19.49 -10.76
N SER A 233 9.93 20.70 -10.23
CA SER A 233 9.18 21.80 -10.82
C SER A 233 9.80 22.21 -12.16
N LEU A 234 8.98 22.79 -13.04
CA LEU A 234 9.40 23.19 -14.38
C LEU A 234 10.36 24.38 -14.32
N SER A 235 11.38 24.36 -15.17
CA SER A 235 12.45 25.36 -15.24
C SER A 235 11.94 26.78 -15.54
N GLY A 236 12.55 27.76 -14.89
CA GLY A 236 12.42 29.19 -15.20
C GLY A 236 13.51 29.96 -14.45
N ASP A 237 14.15 30.89 -15.14
CA ASP A 237 15.32 31.62 -14.64
C ASP A 237 14.99 32.44 -13.39
N GLY A 238 15.82 32.33 -12.35
CA GLY A 238 15.73 33.14 -11.13
C GLY A 238 14.69 32.70 -10.09
N GLU A 239 14.07 31.53 -10.26
CA GLU A 239 13.00 31.01 -9.41
C GLU A 239 13.42 29.68 -8.76
N PRO A 240 13.02 29.40 -7.50
CA PRO A 240 13.48 28.25 -6.74
C PRO A 240 13.01 26.91 -7.35
N TRP A 241 13.87 25.91 -7.23
CA TRP A 241 13.53 24.53 -7.59
C TRP A 241 12.73 23.89 -6.47
N VAL A 242 11.61 23.30 -6.82
CA VAL A 242 10.76 22.54 -5.89
C VAL A 242 10.77 21.10 -6.37
N LEU A 243 11.08 20.17 -5.48
CA LEU A 243 11.07 18.73 -5.73
C LEU A 243 9.99 18.13 -4.85
N ALA A 244 9.20 17.20 -5.40
CA ALA A 244 8.25 16.46 -4.59
C ALA A 244 8.24 14.97 -4.93
N ALA A 245 7.97 14.16 -3.91
CA ALA A 245 7.59 12.76 -4.05
C ALA A 245 6.16 12.59 -3.55
N VAL A 246 5.35 11.88 -4.32
CA VAL A 246 3.93 11.64 -4.02
C VAL A 246 3.67 10.14 -3.91
N ASN A 247 2.94 9.76 -2.86
CA ASN A 247 2.31 8.47 -2.70
C ASN A 247 0.80 8.66 -2.80
N GLY A 248 0.11 7.79 -3.53
CA GLY A 248 -1.30 7.98 -3.85
C GLY A 248 -1.50 8.77 -5.15
N ASP A 249 -2.73 9.20 -5.40
CA ASP A 249 -3.16 9.79 -6.66
C ASP A 249 -3.73 11.19 -6.45
N ILE A 250 -3.42 12.11 -7.37
CA ILE A 250 -4.03 13.44 -7.45
C ILE A 250 -5.10 13.39 -8.55
N ASP A 251 -6.34 13.06 -8.17
CA ASP A 251 -7.41 12.72 -9.12
C ASP A 251 -7.76 13.86 -10.09
N ASN A 252 -7.64 15.11 -9.63
CA ASN A 252 -7.97 16.30 -10.40
C ASN A 252 -6.76 16.93 -11.14
N TYR A 253 -5.64 16.21 -11.32
CA TYR A 253 -4.41 16.74 -11.92
C TYR A 253 -4.63 17.43 -13.28
N GLY A 254 -5.50 16.87 -14.15
CA GLY A 254 -5.81 17.45 -15.45
C GLY A 254 -6.50 18.82 -15.36
N ALA A 255 -7.41 18.98 -14.39
CA ALA A 255 -8.06 20.26 -14.11
C ALA A 255 -7.07 21.28 -13.51
N ILE A 256 -6.15 20.84 -12.65
CA ILE A 256 -5.08 21.68 -12.08
C ILE A 256 -4.16 22.22 -13.18
N VAL A 257 -3.72 21.35 -14.10
CA VAL A 257 -2.87 21.73 -15.24
C VAL A 257 -3.52 22.87 -16.03
N GLY A 258 -4.80 22.73 -16.39
CA GLY A 258 -5.51 23.76 -17.17
C GLY A 258 -5.84 25.03 -16.38
N ARG A 259 -6.24 24.90 -15.10
CA ARG A 259 -6.64 26.04 -14.25
C ARG A 259 -5.47 26.95 -13.89
N PHE A 260 -4.28 26.39 -13.68
CA PHE A 260 -3.10 27.13 -13.26
C PHE A 260 -2.06 27.33 -14.38
N ASP A 261 -2.42 26.97 -15.62
CA ASP A 261 -1.59 27.12 -16.82
C ASP A 261 -0.19 26.49 -16.66
N LEU A 262 -0.16 25.26 -16.16
CA LEU A 262 1.09 24.53 -15.92
C LEU A 262 1.52 23.77 -17.18
N ASN A 263 2.73 24.03 -17.70
CA ASN A 263 3.19 23.46 -18.97
C ASN A 263 4.33 22.44 -18.82
N TYR A 264 4.02 21.14 -18.89
CA TYR A 264 5.01 20.07 -18.72
C TYR A 264 5.46 19.47 -20.06
N PRO A 265 6.72 19.01 -20.19
CA PRO A 265 7.16 18.20 -21.32
C PRO A 265 6.27 16.96 -21.50
N ALA A 266 5.99 16.58 -22.74
CA ALA A 266 5.10 15.46 -23.08
C ALA A 266 5.54 14.11 -22.46
N ALA A 267 6.82 13.94 -22.17
CA ALA A 267 7.35 12.73 -21.52
C ALA A 267 7.04 12.63 -20.01
N VAL A 268 6.68 13.74 -19.35
CA VAL A 268 6.31 13.78 -17.92
C VAL A 268 4.79 13.65 -17.80
N THR A 269 4.33 12.41 -17.72
CA THR A 269 2.92 12.00 -17.76
C THR A 269 2.31 11.71 -16.38
N THR A 270 3.12 11.57 -15.33
CA THR A 270 2.66 11.33 -13.95
C THR A 270 1.87 12.51 -13.40
N ASP A 271 0.76 12.23 -12.72
CA ASP A 271 -0.06 13.18 -11.98
C ASP A 271 0.74 13.95 -10.92
N ALA A 272 1.70 13.30 -10.25
CA ALA A 272 2.56 13.87 -9.23
C ALA A 272 3.31 15.15 -9.64
N ARG A 273 3.49 15.37 -10.96
CA ARG A 273 4.12 16.59 -11.51
C ARG A 273 3.41 17.88 -11.08
N VAL A 274 2.11 17.83 -10.80
CA VAL A 274 1.36 19.03 -10.38
C VAL A 274 1.74 19.51 -8.99
N ALA A 275 2.24 18.64 -8.11
CA ALA A 275 2.65 19.01 -6.76
C ALA A 275 3.80 20.04 -6.73
N PRO A 276 4.99 19.76 -7.30
CA PRO A 276 6.07 20.73 -7.31
C PRO A 276 5.79 21.91 -8.26
N GLY A 277 5.07 21.67 -9.38
CA GLY A 277 4.76 22.73 -10.35
C GLY A 277 3.79 23.79 -9.81
N LEU A 278 2.72 23.38 -9.13
CA LEU A 278 1.77 24.31 -8.52
C LEU A 278 2.38 25.03 -7.32
N ALA A 279 3.09 24.31 -6.45
CA ALA A 279 3.77 24.91 -5.29
C ALA A 279 4.74 26.02 -5.72
N ARG A 280 5.57 25.76 -6.75
CA ARG A 280 6.44 26.79 -7.35
C ARG A 280 5.63 27.97 -7.90
N ARG A 281 4.59 27.72 -8.71
CA ARG A 281 3.78 28.79 -9.33
C ARG A 281 3.16 29.74 -8.29
N LEU A 282 2.71 29.19 -7.17
CA LEU A 282 2.15 29.95 -6.04
C LEU A 282 3.26 30.69 -5.27
N ARG A 283 4.44 30.07 -5.12
CA ARG A 283 5.63 30.71 -4.54
C ARG A 283 6.05 31.96 -5.32
N SER A 284 6.17 31.85 -6.64
CA SER A 284 6.50 32.97 -7.55
C SER A 284 5.45 34.10 -7.50
N SER A 285 4.24 33.82 -7.00
CA SER A 285 3.17 34.80 -6.84
C SER A 285 3.23 35.55 -5.49
N GLY A 286 4.29 35.35 -4.69
CA GLY A 286 4.58 36.09 -3.46
C GLY A 286 4.24 35.37 -2.16
N GLY A 287 3.86 34.09 -2.21
CA GLY A 287 3.61 33.27 -1.02
C GLY A 287 4.90 32.86 -0.30
N SER A 288 4.83 32.61 1.02
CA SER A 288 5.90 31.89 1.72
C SER A 288 5.91 30.41 1.30
N ASP A 289 7.04 29.72 1.55
CA ASP A 289 7.22 28.30 1.20
C ASP A 289 6.04 27.43 1.66
N ARG A 290 5.76 27.51 2.96
CA ARG A 290 4.69 26.79 3.62
C ARG A 290 3.32 27.18 3.06
N ALA A 291 3.07 28.47 2.83
CA ALA A 291 1.77 28.94 2.35
C ALA A 291 1.49 28.47 0.92
N ALA A 292 2.49 28.58 0.03
CA ALA A 292 2.39 28.13 -1.36
C ALA A 292 2.19 26.61 -1.44
N PHE A 293 2.92 25.84 -0.62
CA PHE A 293 2.75 24.39 -0.54
C PHE A 293 1.39 23.97 0.03
N ALA A 294 0.93 24.63 1.10
CA ALA A 294 -0.38 24.36 1.69
C ALA A 294 -1.52 24.67 0.72
N GLU A 295 -1.45 25.81 0.01
CA GLU A 295 -2.42 26.17 -1.01
C GLU A 295 -2.41 25.19 -2.20
N ALA A 296 -1.22 24.73 -2.63
CA ALA A 296 -1.11 23.69 -3.65
C ALA A 296 -1.82 22.41 -3.20
N ALA A 297 -1.48 21.91 -2.00
CA ALA A 297 -2.06 20.70 -1.42
C ALA A 297 -3.58 20.79 -1.23
N ALA A 298 -4.11 21.96 -0.84
CA ALA A 298 -5.53 22.20 -0.67
C ALA A 298 -6.32 22.11 -1.99
N ASN A 299 -5.68 22.35 -3.14
CA ASN A 299 -6.31 22.19 -4.45
C ASN A 299 -6.32 20.73 -4.95
N PHE A 300 -5.58 19.82 -4.32
CA PHE A 300 -5.51 18.42 -4.75
C PHE A 300 -6.67 17.59 -4.21
N GLU A 301 -7.34 16.88 -5.11
CA GLU A 301 -8.34 15.86 -4.80
C GLU A 301 -7.72 14.46 -4.81
N GLY A 302 -8.39 13.50 -4.19
CA GLY A 302 -7.89 12.13 -4.01
C GLY A 302 -7.20 11.90 -2.67
N SER A 303 -6.54 10.74 -2.56
CA SER A 303 -5.76 10.36 -1.37
C SER A 303 -4.28 10.38 -1.70
N HIS A 304 -3.54 11.26 -1.02
CA HIS A 304 -2.13 11.47 -1.29
C HIS A 304 -1.33 11.77 -0.01
N ALA A 305 -0.06 11.37 -0.02
CA ALA A 305 0.98 11.80 0.89
C ALA A 305 2.11 12.40 0.05
N ILE A 306 2.52 13.63 0.37
CA ILE A 306 3.49 14.41 -0.41
C ILE A 306 4.62 14.81 0.52
N VAL A 307 5.86 14.68 0.06
CA VAL A 307 7.04 15.28 0.71
C VAL A 307 7.76 16.16 -0.29
N SER A 308 8.07 17.39 0.11
CA SER A 308 8.61 18.44 -0.75
C SER A 308 9.88 19.07 -0.17
N LEU A 309 10.82 19.40 -1.07
CA LEU A 309 12.04 20.17 -0.84
C LEU A 309 12.05 21.40 -1.74
N SER A 310 12.58 22.53 -1.25
CA SER A 310 12.75 23.76 -2.03
C SER A 310 14.16 24.33 -1.89
N SER A 311 14.75 24.80 -2.99
CA SER A 311 16.12 25.37 -3.00
C SER A 311 16.26 26.68 -2.22
N ASP A 312 15.18 27.45 -2.07
CA ASP A 312 15.19 28.69 -1.28
C ASP A 312 14.96 28.47 0.22
N ASN A 313 14.67 27.24 0.63
CA ASN A 313 14.53 26.84 2.02
C ASN A 313 15.09 25.41 2.26
N PRO A 314 16.39 25.20 2.01
CA PRO A 314 16.99 23.87 1.97
C PRO A 314 17.11 23.18 3.33
N GLY A 315 16.84 23.90 4.43
CA GLY A 315 16.83 23.39 5.80
C GLY A 315 15.45 22.91 6.28
N THR A 316 14.47 22.83 5.38
CA THR A 316 13.07 22.52 5.70
C THR A 316 12.54 21.40 4.81
N LEU A 317 11.78 20.48 5.40
CA LEU A 317 10.89 19.56 4.67
C LEU A 317 9.45 19.98 4.90
N LEU A 318 8.66 19.99 3.82
CA LEU A 318 7.21 20.17 3.88
C LEU A 318 6.51 18.88 3.48
N LEU A 319 5.60 18.41 4.32
CA LEU A 319 4.83 17.21 4.11
C LEU A 319 3.35 17.56 4.06
N ALA A 320 2.60 16.95 3.16
CA ALA A 320 1.15 17.08 3.09
C ALA A 320 0.50 15.70 3.06
N ARG A 321 -0.66 15.55 3.68
CA ARG A 321 -1.40 14.30 3.67
C ARG A 321 -2.91 14.55 3.60
N ARG A 322 -3.60 13.82 2.73
CA ARG A 322 -5.08 13.81 2.62
C ARG A 322 -5.62 12.40 2.28
N GLY A 323 -6.80 12.06 2.83
CA GLY A 323 -7.53 10.82 2.55
C GLY A 323 -6.94 9.57 3.20
N SER A 324 -7.73 8.52 3.39
CA SER A 324 -7.45 7.39 4.31
C SER A 324 -6.51 6.29 3.80
N GLY A 325 -5.87 6.44 2.63
CA GLY A 325 -5.04 5.39 2.02
C GLY A 325 -3.53 5.54 2.18
N GLN A 326 -3.05 6.69 2.65
CA GLN A 326 -1.63 7.03 2.74
C GLN A 326 -1.25 7.47 4.16
N ALA A 327 -0.03 7.12 4.56
CA ALA A 327 0.57 7.51 5.84
C ALA A 327 2.01 7.99 5.65
N LEU A 328 2.43 8.89 6.52
CA LEU A 328 3.83 9.31 6.67
C LEU A 328 4.24 9.14 8.13
N TYR A 329 5.46 8.66 8.32
CA TYR A 329 6.07 8.45 9.62
C TYR A 329 7.30 9.33 9.70
N VAL A 330 7.39 10.16 10.75
CA VAL A 330 8.56 10.99 11.02
C VAL A 330 9.33 10.39 12.18
N GLY A 331 10.39 9.66 11.85
CA GLY A 331 11.34 9.08 12.79
C GLY A 331 12.21 10.14 13.45
N LEU A 332 12.35 10.01 14.77
CA LEU A 332 13.18 10.85 15.62
C LEU A 332 14.54 10.17 15.82
N ALA A 333 15.48 10.42 14.91
CA ALA A 333 16.82 9.84 14.96
C ALA A 333 17.83 10.82 15.58
N PRO A 334 18.95 10.34 16.13
CA PRO A 334 20.01 11.22 16.58
C PRO A 334 20.51 12.13 15.46
N ASP A 335 20.37 13.44 15.64
CA ASP A 335 20.81 14.48 14.70
C ASP A 335 20.09 14.49 13.33
N ALA A 336 18.96 13.78 13.19
CA ALA A 336 18.18 13.76 11.94
C ALA A 336 16.68 13.49 12.15
N PHE A 337 15.87 14.01 11.24
CA PHE A 337 14.55 13.44 10.95
C PHE A 337 14.67 12.48 9.78
N VAL A 338 14.10 11.28 9.93
CA VAL A 338 13.92 10.33 8.84
C VAL A 338 12.43 10.24 8.58
N VAL A 339 11.99 10.65 7.40
CA VAL A 339 10.60 10.50 6.96
C VAL A 339 10.52 9.22 6.15
N ALA A 340 9.53 8.38 6.41
CA ALA A 340 9.24 7.21 5.60
C ALA A 340 7.72 7.01 5.46
N SER A 341 7.28 6.39 4.37
CA SER A 341 5.86 6.01 4.21
C SER A 341 5.46 4.76 5.01
N GLU A 342 6.43 4.00 5.54
CA GLU A 342 6.22 2.89 6.48
C GLU A 342 7.32 2.84 7.54
N PRO A 343 7.06 2.27 8.73
CA PRO A 343 8.06 2.15 9.79
C PRO A 343 9.34 1.40 9.37
N TYR A 344 9.28 0.53 8.35
CA TYR A 344 10.44 -0.21 7.85
C TYR A 344 11.57 0.72 7.37
N GLY A 345 11.23 1.89 6.84
CA GLY A 345 12.22 2.89 6.44
C GLY A 345 12.83 3.67 7.61
N LEU A 346 12.34 3.46 8.84
CA LEU A 346 12.78 4.19 10.04
C LEU A 346 13.62 3.33 10.98
N VAL A 347 13.23 2.05 11.17
CA VAL A 347 13.70 1.21 12.28
C VAL A 347 15.20 0.94 12.32
N GLU A 348 15.89 1.11 11.19
CA GLU A 348 17.35 1.11 11.18
C GLU A 348 17.92 2.31 11.94
N GLN A 349 17.38 3.51 11.78
CA GLN A 349 17.92 4.71 12.45
C GLN A 349 17.29 4.96 13.81
N THR A 350 15.98 4.68 13.94
CA THR A 350 15.24 4.91 15.18
C THR A 350 13.95 4.09 15.23
N GLY A 351 13.60 3.62 16.43
CA GLY A 351 12.29 3.04 16.69
C GLY A 351 11.22 4.07 17.04
N ASP A 352 11.59 5.32 17.33
CA ASP A 352 10.65 6.33 17.82
C ASP A 352 10.16 7.22 16.67
N TYR A 353 8.85 7.36 16.50
CA TYR A 353 8.28 8.14 15.41
C TYR A 353 6.97 8.86 15.76
N LEU A 354 6.65 9.87 14.95
CA LEU A 354 5.34 10.52 14.88
C LEU A 354 4.57 9.98 13.66
N ARG A 355 3.33 9.53 13.84
CA ARG A 355 2.47 8.98 12.77
C ARG A 355 1.51 10.03 12.23
N PHE A 356 1.50 10.22 10.92
CA PHE A 356 0.60 11.13 10.19
C PHE A 356 -0.22 10.35 9.17
N ASP A 357 -1.43 9.94 9.59
CA ASP A 357 -2.37 9.13 8.81
C ASP A 357 -3.81 9.66 8.93
N GLY A 358 -3.98 10.91 9.36
CA GLY A 358 -5.26 11.58 9.58
C GLY A 358 -6.32 10.78 10.35
N ALA A 359 -5.93 9.96 11.34
CA ALA A 359 -6.86 9.38 12.31
C ALA A 359 -7.58 10.44 13.17
N ASP A 360 -7.07 11.68 13.19
CA ASP A 360 -7.66 12.82 13.86
C ASP A 360 -8.80 13.43 13.01
N ALA A 361 -9.99 13.55 13.59
CA ALA A 361 -11.16 14.13 12.92
C ALA A 361 -10.90 15.56 12.38
N ALA A 362 -10.04 16.34 13.06
CA ALA A 362 -9.63 17.66 12.60
C ALA A 362 -8.70 17.63 11.36
N ALA A 363 -8.04 16.51 11.11
CA ALA A 363 -7.11 16.30 10.00
C ALA A 363 -7.74 15.60 8.77
N ASN A 364 -9.02 15.18 8.84
CA ASN A 364 -9.72 14.53 7.72
C ASN A 364 -9.82 15.43 6.47
N ASN A 365 -9.72 16.76 6.63
CA ASN A 365 -9.67 17.72 5.53
C ASN A 365 -8.25 17.97 4.97
N GLY A 366 -7.24 17.27 5.50
CA GLY A 366 -5.84 17.37 5.09
C GLY A 366 -4.97 18.08 6.13
N GLU A 367 -3.71 17.63 6.23
CA GLU A 367 -2.71 18.17 7.17
C GLU A 367 -1.38 18.51 6.49
N ILE A 368 -0.76 19.60 6.93
CA ILE A 368 0.59 20.03 6.56
C ILE A 368 1.52 19.86 7.76
N VAL A 369 2.67 19.24 7.54
CA VAL A 369 3.73 19.12 8.53
C VAL A 369 4.98 19.82 8.00
N ARG A 370 5.61 20.62 8.85
CA ARG A 370 6.92 21.22 8.59
C ARG A 370 7.94 20.60 9.51
N LEU A 371 9.06 20.16 8.94
CA LEU A 371 10.25 19.76 9.68
C LEU A 371 11.34 20.80 9.43
N GLU A 372 11.85 21.42 10.49
CA GLU A 372 12.98 22.35 10.42
C GLU A 372 14.24 21.71 10.98
N ALA A 373 15.40 22.26 10.64
CA ALA A 373 16.73 21.78 11.04
C ALA A 373 17.06 21.93 12.56
N ALA A 374 16.12 21.64 13.45
CA ALA A 374 16.34 21.29 14.87
C ALA A 374 16.40 19.75 15.05
N ALA A 375 16.90 19.05 14.03
CA ALA A 375 16.59 17.66 13.70
C ALA A 375 16.70 16.64 14.85
N GLY A 376 15.73 15.72 14.89
CA GLY A 376 15.62 14.63 15.88
C GLY A 376 14.80 14.97 17.13
N GLU A 377 14.35 16.22 17.29
CA GLU A 377 13.59 16.70 18.44
C GLU A 377 12.19 17.16 18.05
N ARG A 378 11.17 16.93 18.88
CA ARG A 378 9.78 17.31 18.60
C ARG A 378 9.59 18.83 18.39
N SER A 379 10.47 19.65 18.95
CA SER A 379 10.51 21.11 18.77
C SER A 379 10.74 21.54 17.32
N GLY A 380 11.36 20.68 16.51
CA GLY A 380 11.56 20.90 15.07
C GLY A 380 10.37 20.51 14.19
N VAL A 381 9.25 20.10 14.78
CA VAL A 381 8.05 19.64 14.06
C VAL A 381 6.90 20.60 14.34
N ALA A 382 6.24 21.06 13.29
CA ALA A 382 5.01 21.85 13.40
C ALA A 382 3.95 21.34 12.43
N ARG A 383 2.68 21.44 12.81
CA ARG A 383 1.55 20.80 12.12
C ARG A 383 0.38 21.78 11.99
N TRP A 384 -0.25 21.81 10.82
CA TRP A 384 -1.43 22.60 10.54
C TRP A 384 -2.44 21.82 9.71
N SER A 385 -3.70 22.20 9.75
CA SER A 385 -4.69 21.83 8.74
C SER A 385 -4.45 22.61 7.44
N TYR A 386 -5.07 22.16 6.35
CA TYR A 386 -4.96 22.83 5.04
C TYR A 386 -5.53 24.27 5.03
N ASP A 387 -6.48 24.59 5.92
CA ASP A 387 -7.01 25.96 6.09
C ASP A 387 -6.14 26.84 7.02
N GLY A 388 -5.06 26.28 7.58
CA GLY A 388 -4.05 27.00 8.33
C GLY A 388 -4.22 27.01 9.85
N ALA A 389 -5.21 26.30 10.40
CA ALA A 389 -5.32 26.12 11.85
C ALA A 389 -4.17 25.25 12.37
N GLU A 390 -3.58 25.62 13.51
CA GLU A 390 -2.52 24.84 14.14
C GLU A 390 -3.11 23.56 14.77
N LEU A 391 -2.47 22.42 14.52
CA LEU A 391 -2.92 21.12 15.00
C LEU A 391 -1.90 20.57 16.02
N PRO A 392 -2.37 19.83 17.05
CA PRO A 392 -1.47 19.19 18.00
C PRO A 392 -0.62 18.11 17.32
N LEU A 393 0.61 17.91 17.80
CA LEU A 393 1.44 16.80 17.36
C LEU A 393 0.91 15.48 17.92
N PRO A 394 0.96 14.39 17.12
CA PRO A 394 0.62 13.05 17.62
C PRO A 394 1.61 12.59 18.69
N ALA A 395 1.22 11.59 19.48
CA ALA A 395 2.11 10.94 20.46
C ALA A 395 3.34 10.31 19.77
N VAL A 396 4.46 10.20 20.50
CA VAL A 396 5.60 9.39 20.01
C VAL A 396 5.20 7.95 20.18
N THR A 397 5.28 7.19 19.10
CA THR A 397 5.09 5.74 19.10
C THR A 397 6.44 5.06 18.96
N ARG A 398 6.62 3.93 19.66
CA ARG A 398 7.77 3.05 19.52
C ARG A 398 7.43 1.93 18.55
N ALA A 399 8.23 1.75 17.50
CA ALA A 399 8.14 0.60 16.62
C ALA A 399 8.47 -0.68 17.41
N GLU A 400 7.62 -1.69 17.28
CA GLU A 400 7.79 -3.01 17.91
C GLU A 400 8.58 -4.00 17.04
N ILE A 401 9.16 -3.51 15.94
CA ILE A 401 9.94 -4.31 14.99
C ILE A 401 11.35 -3.73 14.86
N THR A 402 12.28 -4.57 14.44
CA THR A 402 13.68 -4.25 14.17
C THR A 402 14.03 -4.60 12.73
N THR A 403 15.20 -4.17 12.24
CA THR A 403 15.70 -4.57 10.92
C THR A 403 15.89 -6.07 10.77
N ARG A 404 16.15 -6.79 11.87
CA ARG A 404 16.24 -8.25 11.89
C ARG A 404 14.93 -8.94 11.51
N ASP A 405 13.80 -8.37 11.93
CA ASP A 405 12.46 -8.96 11.68
C ASP A 405 12.06 -8.85 10.19
N ILE A 406 12.64 -7.89 9.47
CA ILE A 406 12.35 -7.56 8.06
C ILE A 406 13.52 -7.89 7.12
N ASP A 407 14.51 -8.64 7.60
CA ASP A 407 15.65 -9.11 6.81
C ASP A 407 15.31 -10.39 6.03
N ARG A 408 16.02 -10.66 4.93
CA ARG A 408 15.85 -11.90 4.15
C ARG A 408 16.50 -13.12 4.81
N SER A 409 17.33 -12.95 5.84
CA SER A 409 17.98 -14.02 6.60
C SER A 409 18.72 -15.05 5.74
N GLY A 410 19.36 -14.58 4.67
CA GLY A 410 20.09 -15.42 3.70
C GLY A 410 19.22 -16.16 2.67
N TYR A 411 17.90 -16.00 2.70
CA TYR A 411 17.03 -16.50 1.62
C TYR A 411 17.16 -15.62 0.36
N PRO A 412 17.05 -16.21 -0.85
CA PRO A 412 17.08 -15.43 -2.09
C PRO A 412 15.88 -14.48 -2.20
N HIS A 413 14.73 -14.92 -1.69
CA HIS A 413 13.45 -14.23 -1.80
C HIS A 413 12.72 -14.21 -0.44
N PHE A 414 12.08 -13.09 -0.11
CA PHE A 414 11.17 -12.99 1.05
C PHE A 414 10.05 -14.03 0.98
N LEU A 415 9.48 -14.29 -0.21
CA LEU A 415 8.43 -15.30 -0.36
C LEU A 415 8.87 -16.67 0.16
N LEU A 416 10.07 -17.13 -0.21
CA LEU A 416 10.58 -18.43 0.23
C LEU A 416 10.87 -18.44 1.74
N LYS A 417 11.43 -17.35 2.28
CA LYS A 417 11.61 -17.17 3.73
C LYS A 417 10.27 -17.34 4.45
N GLU A 418 9.24 -16.66 3.98
CA GLU A 418 7.93 -16.63 4.64
C GLU A 418 7.16 -17.95 4.51
N ILE A 419 7.26 -18.65 3.37
CA ILE A 419 6.77 -20.04 3.26
C ILE A 419 7.49 -20.92 4.29
N SER A 420 8.81 -20.76 4.42
CA SER A 420 9.64 -21.55 5.35
C SER A 420 9.36 -21.22 6.83
N GLU A 421 9.00 -19.98 7.14
CA GLU A 421 8.63 -19.50 8.48
C GLU A 421 7.18 -19.82 8.86
N SER A 422 6.33 -20.15 7.89
CA SER A 422 4.90 -20.41 8.10
C SER A 422 4.58 -21.42 9.21
N PRO A 423 5.32 -22.54 9.42
CA PRO A 423 5.10 -23.42 10.57
C PRO A 423 5.27 -22.70 11.92
N ALA A 424 6.30 -21.88 12.05
CA ALA A 424 6.57 -21.13 13.27
C ALA A 424 5.52 -20.03 13.49
N SER A 425 5.12 -19.32 12.42
CA SER A 425 4.02 -18.35 12.46
C SER A 425 2.71 -18.99 12.91
N PHE A 426 2.37 -20.16 12.36
CA PHE A 426 1.19 -20.94 12.76
C PHE A 426 1.23 -21.31 14.24
N ALA A 427 2.36 -21.83 14.72
CA ALA A 427 2.55 -22.17 16.13
C ALA A 427 2.42 -20.94 17.05
N LYS A 428 3.01 -19.80 16.67
CA LYS A 428 2.87 -18.52 17.40
C LYS A 428 1.41 -18.06 17.48
N THR A 429 0.61 -18.28 16.43
CA THR A 429 -0.83 -17.99 16.46
C THR A 429 -1.59 -18.86 17.47
N LEU A 430 -1.14 -20.08 17.73
CA LEU A 430 -1.78 -20.97 18.72
C LEU A 430 -1.29 -20.74 20.16
N ALA A 431 -0.05 -20.26 20.30
CA ALA A 431 0.63 -20.13 21.59
C ALA A 431 -0.20 -19.32 22.61
N GLY A 432 -0.39 -19.89 23.81
CA GLY A 432 -1.13 -19.27 24.91
C GLY A 432 -2.65 -19.24 24.76
N ARG A 433 -3.22 -19.78 23.66
CA ARG A 433 -4.67 -19.75 23.38
C ARG A 433 -5.36 -21.11 23.49
N LEU A 434 -4.57 -22.15 23.75
CA LEU A 434 -5.05 -23.49 24.02
C LEU A 434 -4.73 -23.84 25.49
N ALA A 435 -5.75 -24.25 26.23
CA ALA A 435 -5.65 -24.71 27.61
C ALA A 435 -6.03 -26.19 27.72
N GLY A 436 -5.72 -26.81 28.86
CA GLY A 436 -6.06 -28.21 29.13
C GLY A 436 -4.97 -29.20 28.74
N THR A 437 -5.32 -30.48 28.72
CA THR A 437 -4.42 -31.61 28.39
C THR A 437 -4.75 -32.18 27.01
N GLU A 438 -3.86 -32.99 26.46
CA GLU A 438 -4.08 -33.67 25.17
C GLU A 438 -5.40 -34.47 25.22
N GLY A 439 -6.28 -34.26 24.23
CA GLY A 439 -7.62 -34.86 24.17
C GLY A 439 -8.73 -34.12 24.95
N ASN A 440 -8.39 -33.10 25.75
CA ASN A 440 -9.33 -32.21 26.41
C ASN A 440 -8.86 -30.74 26.33
N ARG A 441 -8.50 -30.32 25.12
CA ARG A 441 -8.09 -28.94 24.84
C ARG A 441 -9.31 -28.03 24.80
N THR A 442 -9.18 -26.83 25.35
CA THR A 442 -10.15 -25.74 25.22
C THR A 442 -9.49 -24.49 24.68
N VAL A 443 -10.26 -23.67 23.97
CA VAL A 443 -9.78 -22.39 23.45
C VAL A 443 -10.00 -21.30 24.49
N VAL A 444 -9.00 -20.43 24.67
CA VAL A 444 -9.05 -19.27 25.57
C VAL A 444 -8.71 -18.04 24.75
N LEU A 445 -9.71 -17.17 24.53
CA LEU A 445 -9.58 -15.91 23.82
C LEU A 445 -10.24 -14.79 24.63
N ASP A 446 -9.43 -13.95 25.25
CA ASP A 446 -9.92 -12.81 26.06
C ASP A 446 -10.10 -11.56 25.18
N GLY A 447 -11.27 -10.91 25.28
CA GLY A 447 -11.53 -9.62 24.60
C GLY A 447 -11.60 -9.67 23.07
N VAL A 448 -11.69 -10.87 22.48
CA VAL A 448 -11.74 -11.04 21.01
C VAL A 448 -13.17 -10.93 20.47
N LEU A 449 -14.15 -11.40 21.24
CA LEU A 449 -15.56 -11.33 20.86
C LEU A 449 -16.23 -10.17 21.60
N PRO A 450 -17.05 -9.37 20.92
CA PRO A 450 -17.85 -8.33 21.56
C PRO A 450 -18.80 -8.90 22.61
N ALA A 451 -19.04 -8.14 23.68
CA ALA A 451 -19.91 -8.51 24.79
C ALA A 451 -21.01 -7.45 24.99
N GLY A 452 -22.11 -7.83 25.67
CA GLY A 452 -23.11 -6.87 26.17
C GLY A 452 -24.28 -6.53 25.23
N ARG A 453 -24.49 -7.26 24.13
CA ARG A 453 -25.72 -7.20 23.30
C ARG A 453 -26.29 -8.60 23.06
N GLU A 454 -27.48 -8.65 22.46
CA GLU A 454 -28.08 -9.92 22.00
C GLU A 454 -27.17 -10.64 21.01
N LEU A 455 -27.18 -11.98 21.06
CA LEU A 455 -26.38 -12.80 20.16
C LEU A 455 -26.78 -12.58 18.69
N PRO A 456 -25.80 -12.49 17.78
CA PRO A 456 -26.07 -12.27 16.37
C PRO A 456 -26.80 -13.47 15.76
N ARG A 457 -27.68 -13.22 14.79
CA ARG A 457 -28.36 -14.27 14.02
C ARG A 457 -27.63 -14.62 12.73
N ARG A 458 -26.71 -13.73 12.30
CA ARG A 458 -25.95 -13.84 11.06
C ARG A 458 -24.49 -13.55 11.32
N ILE A 459 -23.62 -14.38 10.77
CA ILE A 459 -22.17 -14.20 10.80
C ILE A 459 -21.68 -14.06 9.37
N VAL A 460 -21.04 -12.94 9.05
CA VAL A 460 -20.47 -12.68 7.73
C VAL A 460 -18.97 -12.53 7.86
N VAL A 461 -18.21 -13.44 7.26
CA VAL A 461 -16.74 -13.36 7.26
C VAL A 461 -16.29 -12.70 5.97
N ILE A 462 -15.48 -11.64 6.07
CA ILE A 462 -15.02 -10.84 4.94
C ILE A 462 -13.51 -10.77 4.84
N GLY A 463 -13.03 -10.65 3.61
CA GLY A 463 -11.63 -10.42 3.26
C GLY A 463 -11.49 -10.01 1.79
N GLN A 464 -10.26 -9.81 1.33
CA GLN A 464 -9.92 -9.57 -0.07
C GLN A 464 -8.73 -10.43 -0.49
N GLY A 465 -8.71 -10.91 -1.74
CA GLY A 465 -7.64 -11.77 -2.26
C GLY A 465 -7.43 -13.03 -1.41
N THR A 466 -6.19 -13.36 -1.05
CA THR A 466 -5.84 -14.47 -0.16
C THR A 466 -6.61 -14.44 1.17
N ALA A 467 -6.85 -13.26 1.77
CA ALA A 467 -7.63 -13.12 3.01
C ALA A 467 -9.11 -13.47 2.81
N ALA A 468 -9.66 -13.40 1.59
CA ALA A 468 -11.00 -13.88 1.29
C ALA A 468 -11.09 -15.41 1.25
N VAL A 469 -10.04 -16.09 0.77
CA VAL A 469 -9.96 -17.56 0.82
C VAL A 469 -9.85 -18.02 2.28
N ALA A 470 -9.04 -17.35 3.09
CA ALA A 470 -9.00 -17.56 4.54
C ALA A 470 -10.37 -17.29 5.17
N ALA A 471 -11.05 -16.19 4.83
CA ALA A 471 -12.39 -15.87 5.31
C ALA A 471 -13.42 -16.97 5.01
N ARG A 472 -13.35 -17.59 3.83
CA ARG A 472 -14.20 -18.75 3.52
C ARG A 472 -13.86 -19.96 4.38
N ALA A 473 -12.58 -20.26 4.57
CA ALA A 473 -12.16 -21.33 5.47
C ALA A 473 -12.67 -21.11 6.90
N VAL A 474 -12.60 -19.86 7.40
CA VAL A 474 -13.12 -19.46 8.71
C VAL A 474 -14.65 -19.60 8.77
N ALA A 475 -15.37 -19.14 7.76
CA ALA A 475 -16.82 -19.28 7.69
C ALA A 475 -17.26 -20.76 7.68
N ASP A 476 -16.58 -21.62 6.92
CA ASP A 476 -16.87 -23.05 6.84
C ASP A 476 -16.71 -23.73 8.21
N ILE A 477 -15.68 -23.36 8.98
CA ILE A 477 -15.48 -23.92 10.32
C ILE A 477 -16.48 -23.36 11.34
N ILE A 478 -16.78 -22.06 11.32
CA ILE A 478 -17.81 -21.46 12.18
C ILE A 478 -19.16 -22.16 11.93
N GLY A 479 -19.52 -22.35 10.66
CA GLY A 479 -20.75 -23.05 10.28
C GLY A 479 -20.78 -24.49 10.78
N ALA A 480 -19.65 -25.19 10.75
CA ALA A 480 -19.56 -26.55 11.28
C ALA A 480 -19.71 -26.62 12.80
N GLU A 481 -19.10 -25.68 13.56
CA GLU A 481 -19.24 -25.62 15.02
C GLU A 481 -20.65 -25.22 15.46
N LEU A 482 -21.31 -24.34 14.70
CA LEU A 482 -22.66 -23.83 14.96
C LEU A 482 -23.76 -24.67 14.28
N SER A 483 -23.44 -25.85 13.74
CA SER A 483 -24.42 -26.68 13.04
C SER A 483 -25.61 -27.01 13.95
N GLY A 484 -26.83 -26.77 13.45
CA GLY A 484 -28.07 -26.95 14.21
C GLY A 484 -28.48 -25.78 15.12
N SER A 485 -27.67 -24.71 15.24
CA SER A 485 -28.02 -23.52 16.03
C SER A 485 -29.05 -22.59 15.38
N GLY A 486 -29.24 -22.69 14.06
CA GLY A 486 -30.09 -21.79 13.28
C GLY A 486 -29.43 -20.45 12.89
N VAL A 487 -28.15 -20.25 13.24
CA VAL A 487 -27.35 -19.08 12.83
C VAL A 487 -26.92 -19.25 11.37
N GLU A 488 -27.10 -18.20 10.57
CA GLU A 488 -26.62 -18.17 9.18
C GLU A 488 -25.15 -17.72 9.16
N VAL A 489 -24.27 -18.52 8.55
CA VAL A 489 -22.84 -18.23 8.43
C VAL A 489 -22.48 -18.20 6.95
N VAL A 490 -21.93 -17.08 6.49
CA VAL A 490 -21.53 -16.89 5.08
C VAL A 490 -20.18 -16.19 4.98
N SER A 491 -19.48 -16.39 3.87
CA SER A 491 -18.33 -15.58 3.49
C SER A 491 -18.63 -14.72 2.26
N ARG A 492 -18.04 -13.53 2.23
CA ARG A 492 -18.15 -12.57 1.13
C ARG A 492 -16.84 -11.83 0.93
N LEU A 493 -16.56 -11.42 -0.32
CA LEU A 493 -15.57 -10.36 -0.53
C LEU A 493 -16.07 -9.08 0.14
N ALA A 494 -15.18 -8.31 0.77
CA ALA A 494 -15.60 -7.09 1.46
C ALA A 494 -16.29 -6.09 0.51
N SER A 495 -15.81 -5.98 -0.73
CA SER A 495 -16.41 -5.16 -1.79
C SER A 495 -17.80 -5.64 -2.23
N GLU A 496 -18.06 -6.95 -2.19
CA GLU A 496 -19.37 -7.50 -2.53
C GLU A 496 -20.38 -7.25 -1.41
N LEU A 497 -19.97 -7.41 -0.15
CA LEU A 497 -20.82 -7.08 0.99
C LEU A 497 -21.27 -5.62 0.93
N SER A 498 -20.30 -4.70 0.83
CA SER A 498 -20.59 -3.26 0.76
C SER A 498 -21.31 -2.82 -0.53
N GLY A 499 -21.12 -3.55 -1.63
CA GLY A 499 -21.73 -3.23 -2.91
C GLY A 499 -23.16 -3.73 -3.08
N PHE A 500 -23.49 -4.90 -2.54
CA PHE A 500 -24.70 -5.63 -2.93
C PHE A 500 -25.49 -6.24 -1.77
N ASP A 501 -24.83 -6.59 -0.66
CA ASP A 501 -25.47 -7.33 0.44
C ASP A 501 -25.72 -6.47 1.71
N LEU A 502 -25.46 -5.15 1.66
CA LEU A 502 -25.76 -4.24 2.78
C LEU A 502 -27.27 -4.16 3.05
N ARG A 503 -27.64 -4.21 4.33
CA ARG A 503 -29.01 -4.03 4.81
C ARG A 503 -29.10 -2.76 5.61
N ASN A 504 -30.27 -2.13 5.66
CA ASN A 504 -30.48 -0.90 6.44
C ASN A 504 -30.19 -1.08 7.93
N ASP A 505 -30.55 -2.24 8.48
CA ASP A 505 -30.24 -2.66 9.83
C ASP A 505 -29.39 -3.93 9.78
N MET A 506 -28.25 -3.88 10.45
CA MET A 506 -27.32 -4.99 10.60
C MET A 506 -27.03 -5.28 12.08
N SER A 507 -27.90 -4.83 12.99
CA SER A 507 -27.75 -5.02 14.44
C SER A 507 -27.75 -6.48 14.89
N ASP A 508 -28.26 -7.40 14.06
CA ASP A 508 -28.24 -8.86 14.24
C ASP A 508 -27.04 -9.55 13.57
N HIS A 509 -26.07 -8.80 13.03
CA HIS A 509 -24.88 -9.33 12.34
C HIS A 509 -23.62 -9.25 13.21
N LEU A 510 -22.81 -10.31 13.15
CA LEU A 510 -21.39 -10.27 13.46
C LEU A 510 -20.60 -10.35 12.16
N VAL A 511 -19.76 -9.37 11.90
CA VAL A 511 -18.85 -9.31 10.77
C VAL A 511 -17.45 -9.65 11.25
N VAL A 512 -16.86 -10.72 10.72
CA VAL A 512 -15.48 -11.09 10.99
C VAL A 512 -14.61 -10.59 9.84
N ALA A 513 -13.80 -9.56 10.08
CA ALA A 513 -12.98 -8.92 9.06
C ALA A 513 -11.53 -9.44 9.10
N ILE A 514 -11.08 -10.10 8.03
CA ILE A 514 -9.74 -10.67 7.93
C ILE A 514 -8.86 -9.78 7.03
N SER A 515 -7.72 -9.32 7.55
CA SER A 515 -6.73 -8.55 6.79
C SER A 515 -5.33 -8.71 7.39
N GLN A 516 -4.31 -8.95 6.56
CA GLN A 516 -2.93 -9.01 7.03
C GLN A 516 -2.45 -7.64 7.53
N SER A 517 -2.60 -6.60 6.72
CA SER A 517 -2.07 -5.26 7.00
C SER A 517 -2.96 -4.46 7.94
N GLY A 518 -4.25 -4.80 8.01
CA GLY A 518 -5.29 -4.01 8.67
C GLY A 518 -5.55 -2.64 8.03
N THR A 519 -4.97 -2.38 6.84
CA THR A 519 -5.10 -1.12 6.08
C THR A 519 -5.76 -1.31 4.72
N THR A 520 -6.23 -2.53 4.40
CA THR A 520 -6.92 -2.81 3.13
C THR A 520 -8.16 -1.91 3.00
N THR A 521 -8.16 -1.01 2.02
CA THR A 521 -9.17 0.05 1.90
C THR A 521 -10.58 -0.50 1.76
N ASP A 522 -10.81 -1.48 0.88
CA ASP A 522 -12.14 -2.06 0.69
C ASP A 522 -12.66 -2.72 1.98
N THR A 523 -11.80 -3.43 2.71
CA THR A 523 -12.17 -4.04 3.99
C THR A 523 -12.51 -3.00 5.05
N ASN A 524 -11.65 -1.99 5.22
CA ASN A 524 -11.87 -0.91 6.20
C ASN A 524 -13.14 -0.12 5.89
N ARG A 525 -13.38 0.21 4.61
CA ARG A 525 -14.60 0.91 4.19
C ARG A 525 -15.85 0.08 4.40
N THR A 526 -15.80 -1.22 4.11
CA THR A 526 -16.93 -2.11 4.40
C THR A 526 -17.20 -2.19 5.91
N VAL A 527 -16.16 -2.23 6.73
CA VAL A 527 -16.27 -2.18 8.20
C VAL A 527 -16.97 -0.90 8.67
N ASP A 528 -16.56 0.27 8.18
CA ASP A 528 -17.22 1.54 8.50
C ASP A 528 -18.72 1.49 8.16
N LEU A 529 -19.06 0.93 6.99
CA LEU A 529 -20.43 0.83 6.51
C LEU A 529 -21.31 -0.13 7.31
N VAL A 530 -20.79 -1.29 7.74
CA VAL A 530 -21.58 -2.26 8.53
C VAL A 530 -21.73 -1.81 9.98
N GLN A 531 -20.70 -1.19 10.56
CA GLN A 531 -20.77 -0.63 11.92
C GLN A 531 -21.75 0.52 12.02
N ALA A 532 -21.76 1.42 11.02
CA ALA A 532 -22.75 2.49 10.93
C ALA A 532 -24.21 1.98 10.86
N ARG A 533 -24.41 0.69 10.57
CA ARG A 533 -25.71 0.01 10.53
C ARG A 533 -25.92 -0.96 11.70
N GLY A 534 -25.07 -0.89 12.72
CA GLY A 534 -25.23 -1.58 13.99
C GLY A 534 -24.56 -2.95 14.09
N ALA A 535 -23.85 -3.42 13.06
CA ALA A 535 -23.16 -4.71 13.10
C ALA A 535 -22.01 -4.73 14.12
N TRP A 536 -21.80 -5.89 14.73
CA TRP A 536 -20.58 -6.19 15.48
C TRP A 536 -19.43 -6.50 14.53
N VAL A 537 -18.21 -6.08 14.88
CA VAL A 537 -17.01 -6.34 14.09
C VAL A 537 -15.93 -6.97 14.95
N THR A 538 -15.49 -8.17 14.56
CA THR A 538 -14.26 -8.78 15.07
C THR A 538 -13.22 -8.79 13.96
N ALA A 539 -12.04 -8.23 14.21
CA ALA A 539 -10.94 -8.21 13.25
C ALA A 539 -9.94 -9.34 13.50
N VAL A 540 -9.48 -10.01 12.45
CA VAL A 540 -8.32 -10.92 12.46
C VAL A 540 -7.19 -10.24 11.69
N VAL A 541 -6.16 -9.78 12.41
CA VAL A 541 -5.08 -8.96 11.84
C VAL A 541 -3.70 -9.40 12.31
N ASN A 542 -2.67 -9.08 11.52
CA ASN A 542 -1.28 -9.28 11.96
C ASN A 542 -0.70 -7.99 12.55
N ARG A 543 -0.93 -6.85 11.88
CA ARG A 543 -0.39 -5.56 12.28
C ARG A 543 -1.16 -4.96 13.47
N ARG A 544 -0.46 -4.78 14.59
CA ARG A 544 -0.94 -4.04 15.76
C ARG A 544 -1.19 -2.57 15.41
N GLU A 545 -2.20 -1.99 16.07
CA GLU A 545 -2.57 -0.57 15.88
C GLU A 545 -2.84 -0.19 14.40
N SER A 546 -3.24 -1.18 13.60
CA SER A 546 -3.74 -0.92 12.24
C SER A 546 -5.13 -0.30 12.30
N ASP A 547 -5.51 0.40 11.23
CA ASP A 547 -6.80 1.10 11.15
C ASP A 547 -7.98 0.17 11.46
N LEU A 548 -7.93 -1.05 10.92
CA LEU A 548 -8.95 -2.06 11.19
C LEU A 548 -8.98 -2.50 12.66
N ALA A 549 -7.81 -2.63 13.30
CA ALA A 549 -7.72 -3.00 14.71
C ALA A 549 -8.31 -1.91 15.63
N THR A 550 -8.14 -0.63 15.28
CA THR A 550 -8.70 0.50 16.03
C THR A 550 -10.22 0.60 15.87
N ARG A 551 -10.76 0.19 14.73
CA ARG A 551 -12.21 0.30 14.44
C ARG A 551 -13.03 -0.88 14.95
N ALA A 552 -12.46 -2.08 15.04
CA ALA A 552 -13.19 -3.29 15.41
C ALA A 552 -13.59 -3.32 16.90
N ASP A 553 -14.71 -3.97 17.21
CA ASP A 553 -15.19 -4.19 18.58
C ASP A 553 -14.36 -5.25 19.34
N GLY A 554 -13.72 -6.16 18.60
CA GLY A 554 -12.78 -7.15 19.13
C GLY A 554 -11.71 -7.51 18.12
N VAL A 555 -10.51 -7.87 18.60
CA VAL A 555 -9.34 -8.09 17.73
C VAL A 555 -8.62 -9.38 18.10
N LEU A 556 -8.40 -10.25 17.11
CA LEU A 556 -7.55 -11.43 17.21
C LEU A 556 -6.26 -11.22 16.41
N TYR A 557 -5.15 -11.11 17.11
CA TYR A 557 -3.83 -10.98 16.49
C TYR A 557 -3.27 -12.33 16.06
N THR A 558 -2.75 -12.42 14.83
CA THR A 558 -2.16 -13.65 14.28
C THR A 558 -0.73 -13.92 14.76
N SER A 559 -0.02 -12.91 15.29
CA SER A 559 1.32 -13.04 15.84
C SER A 559 1.55 -12.15 17.07
N ASP A 560 2.79 -12.11 17.56
CA ASP A 560 3.25 -11.18 18.58
C ASP A 560 3.50 -9.75 18.06
N GLY A 561 3.32 -9.51 16.76
CA GLY A 561 3.55 -8.22 16.09
C GLY A 561 4.94 -8.09 15.44
N ARG A 562 5.86 -9.03 15.71
CA ARG A 562 7.21 -9.06 15.11
C ARG A 562 7.26 -9.89 13.82
N ASP A 563 6.24 -10.70 13.57
CA ASP A 563 6.18 -11.57 12.39
C ASP A 563 5.69 -10.80 11.14
N VAL A 564 6.56 -9.96 10.58
CA VAL A 564 6.24 -9.09 9.44
C VAL A 564 6.27 -9.87 8.12
N GLU A 565 5.24 -9.69 7.29
CA GLU A 565 5.20 -10.19 5.90
C GLU A 565 5.67 -9.07 4.96
N MET A 566 6.82 -9.29 4.33
CA MET A 566 7.50 -8.38 3.41
C MET A 566 7.20 -8.72 1.95
N SER A 567 7.04 -10.00 1.61
CA SER A 567 6.62 -10.42 0.27
C SER A 567 5.28 -9.77 -0.10
N VAL A 568 5.13 -9.38 -1.36
CA VAL A 568 3.84 -8.88 -1.86
C VAL A 568 2.81 -10.00 -1.91
N ALA A 569 3.21 -11.20 -2.36
CA ALA A 569 2.36 -12.36 -2.39
C ALA A 569 2.30 -12.98 -0.99
N SER A 570 1.11 -12.96 -0.37
CA SER A 570 0.90 -13.44 1.00
C SER A 570 1.06 -14.96 1.10
N THR A 571 1.70 -15.42 2.17
CA THR A 571 1.97 -16.83 2.50
C THR A 571 1.72 -17.12 3.97
N LYS A 572 2.65 -16.78 4.88
CA LYS A 572 2.52 -17.02 6.33
C LYS A 572 1.27 -16.40 6.94
N ALA A 573 0.83 -15.24 6.44
CA ALA A 573 -0.39 -14.62 6.93
C ALA A 573 -1.64 -15.45 6.62
N PHE A 574 -1.72 -16.15 5.48
CA PHE A 574 -2.83 -17.07 5.18
C PHE A 574 -2.91 -18.18 6.22
N TYR A 575 -1.79 -18.85 6.49
CA TYR A 575 -1.72 -19.96 7.45
C TYR A 575 -2.10 -19.51 8.86
N ALA A 576 -1.57 -18.36 9.29
CA ALA A 576 -1.88 -17.78 10.59
C ALA A 576 -3.35 -17.33 10.69
N GLN A 577 -3.93 -16.75 9.63
CA GLN A 577 -5.36 -16.38 9.59
C GLN A 577 -6.26 -17.61 9.68
N VAL A 578 -5.89 -18.71 9.02
CA VAL A 578 -6.61 -19.99 9.13
C VAL A 578 -6.54 -20.53 10.56
N ALA A 579 -5.35 -20.54 11.19
CA ALA A 579 -5.19 -20.94 12.59
C ALA A 579 -6.05 -20.10 13.54
N ALA A 580 -5.98 -18.77 13.40
CA ALA A 580 -6.78 -17.83 14.18
C ALA A 580 -8.29 -18.05 13.96
N GLY A 581 -8.71 -18.35 12.74
CA GLY A 581 -10.08 -18.67 12.38
C GLY A 581 -10.61 -19.91 13.10
N PHE A 582 -9.80 -20.96 13.24
CA PHE A 582 -10.18 -22.16 13.99
C PHE A 582 -10.40 -21.86 15.48
N LEU A 583 -9.51 -21.07 16.09
CA LEU A 583 -9.67 -20.62 17.48
C LEU A 583 -10.93 -19.76 17.63
N LEU A 584 -11.13 -18.83 16.72
CA LEU A 584 -12.30 -17.94 16.72
C LEU A 584 -13.60 -18.72 16.57
N ALA A 585 -13.64 -19.75 15.72
CA ALA A 585 -14.83 -20.58 15.52
C ALA A 585 -15.23 -21.32 16.80
N CYS A 586 -14.25 -21.88 17.51
CA CYS A 586 -14.47 -22.50 18.82
C CYS A 586 -15.02 -21.48 19.84
N ALA A 587 -14.43 -20.29 19.92
CA ALA A 587 -14.87 -19.25 20.84
C ALA A 587 -16.27 -18.72 20.52
N ILE A 588 -16.61 -18.59 19.23
CA ILE A 588 -17.97 -18.24 18.79
C ILE A 588 -18.94 -19.34 19.21
N ALA A 589 -18.62 -20.61 18.98
CA ALA A 589 -19.47 -21.73 19.39
C ALA A 589 -19.75 -21.72 20.90
N ASP A 590 -18.70 -21.47 21.70
CA ASP A 590 -18.80 -21.32 23.16
C ASP A 590 -19.67 -20.13 23.56
N LEU A 591 -19.57 -18.99 22.85
CA LEU A 591 -20.42 -17.81 23.05
C LEU A 591 -21.91 -18.13 22.81
N PHE A 592 -22.23 -18.98 21.82
CA PHE A 592 -23.58 -19.46 21.57
C PHE A 592 -24.02 -20.59 22.50
N GLY A 593 -23.12 -21.14 23.32
CA GLY A 593 -23.38 -22.30 24.16
C GLY A 593 -23.66 -23.58 23.36
N VAL A 594 -23.12 -23.67 22.14
CA VAL A 594 -23.32 -24.79 21.21
C VAL A 594 -21.97 -25.42 20.88
N VAL A 595 -21.91 -26.76 20.92
CA VAL A 595 -20.80 -27.53 20.35
C VAL A 595 -21.42 -28.67 19.55
N ALA A 596 -21.53 -28.51 18.24
CA ALA A 596 -22.25 -29.46 17.39
C ALA A 596 -21.66 -30.89 17.43
N ASP A 597 -20.33 -31.00 17.44
CA ASP A 597 -19.61 -32.28 17.53
C ASP A 597 -18.36 -32.14 18.43
N PRO A 598 -18.47 -32.44 19.74
CA PRO A 598 -17.35 -32.33 20.67
C PRO A 598 -16.16 -33.24 20.34
N ALA A 599 -16.40 -34.42 19.76
CA ALA A 599 -15.34 -35.37 19.42
C ALA A 599 -14.51 -34.86 18.24
N ARG A 600 -15.18 -34.38 17.18
CA ARG A 600 -14.54 -33.69 16.06
C ARG A 600 -13.76 -32.47 16.54
N ARG A 601 -14.34 -31.62 17.39
CA ARG A 601 -13.66 -30.43 17.94
C ARG A 601 -12.39 -30.80 18.70
N SER A 602 -12.44 -31.80 19.60
CA SER A 602 -11.26 -32.25 20.33
C SER A 602 -10.16 -32.78 19.40
N GLY A 603 -10.52 -33.60 18.40
CA GLY A 603 -9.60 -34.10 17.39
C GLY A 603 -8.95 -32.98 16.56
N LEU A 604 -9.74 -31.97 16.17
CA LEU A 604 -9.28 -30.79 15.44
C LEU A 604 -8.29 -29.97 16.27
N LEU A 605 -8.58 -29.67 17.53
CA LEU A 605 -7.69 -28.91 18.41
C LEU A 605 -6.34 -29.62 18.58
N GLY A 606 -6.34 -30.94 18.78
CA GLY A 606 -5.10 -31.72 18.83
C GLY A 606 -4.34 -31.74 17.49
N ALA A 607 -5.06 -31.70 16.36
CA ALA A 607 -4.42 -31.63 15.05
C ALA A 607 -3.79 -30.27 14.76
N LEU A 608 -4.38 -29.16 15.23
CA LEU A 608 -3.80 -27.82 15.10
C LEU A 608 -2.43 -27.73 15.80
N GLU A 609 -2.27 -28.34 16.97
CA GLU A 609 -0.99 -28.35 17.71
C GLU A 609 0.12 -29.09 16.95
N ARG A 610 -0.22 -30.15 16.21
CA ARG A 610 0.73 -30.96 15.42
C ARG A 610 0.92 -30.45 14.00
N LEU A 611 0.06 -29.54 13.52
CA LEU A 611 0.12 -29.07 12.14
C LEU A 611 1.45 -28.38 11.78
N PRO A 612 2.10 -27.60 12.66
CA PRO A 612 3.44 -27.05 12.39
C PRO A 612 4.48 -28.12 12.03
N GLU A 613 4.48 -29.27 12.71
CA GLU A 613 5.39 -30.38 12.42
C GLU A 613 5.10 -30.97 11.03
N ALA A 614 3.82 -31.20 10.73
CA ALA A 614 3.37 -31.66 9.42
C ALA A 614 3.70 -30.66 8.28
N MET A 615 3.60 -29.35 8.54
CA MET A 615 4.01 -28.31 7.60
C MET A 615 5.53 -28.37 7.34
N ALA A 616 6.34 -28.59 8.38
CA ALA A 616 7.79 -28.76 8.21
C ALA A 616 8.15 -29.99 7.36
N GLU A 617 7.38 -31.08 7.46
CA GLU A 617 7.54 -32.25 6.57
C GLU A 617 7.22 -31.91 5.11
N VAL A 618 6.21 -31.08 4.84
CA VAL A 618 5.91 -30.61 3.48
C VAL A 618 7.03 -29.71 2.94
N LEU A 619 7.61 -28.83 3.77
CA LEU A 619 8.77 -28.04 3.39
C LEU A 619 9.96 -28.93 2.99
N ALA A 620 10.17 -30.04 3.70
CA ALA A 620 11.21 -31.01 3.36
C ALA A 620 10.98 -31.71 2.01
N ALA A 621 9.74 -31.73 1.50
CA ALA A 621 9.39 -32.26 0.18
C ALA A 621 9.68 -31.28 -0.97
N ARG A 622 10.16 -30.05 -0.69
CA ARG A 622 10.49 -29.03 -1.70
C ARG A 622 11.35 -29.56 -2.86
N PRO A 623 12.42 -30.37 -2.68
CA PRO A 623 13.21 -30.88 -3.80
C PRO A 623 12.38 -31.69 -4.81
N ARG A 624 11.41 -32.48 -4.33
CA ARG A 624 10.49 -33.23 -5.20
C ARG A 624 9.52 -32.30 -5.92
N ILE A 625 9.01 -31.28 -5.22
CA ILE A 625 8.12 -30.27 -5.80
C ILE A 625 8.85 -29.48 -6.90
N ALA A 626 10.11 -29.10 -6.64
CA ALA A 626 10.97 -28.39 -7.58
C ALA A 626 11.23 -29.21 -8.85
N ASP A 627 11.57 -30.49 -8.71
CA ASP A 627 11.75 -31.42 -9.83
C ASP A 627 10.50 -31.48 -10.74
N ILE A 628 9.32 -31.61 -10.15
CA ILE A 628 8.05 -31.63 -10.89
C ILE A 628 7.80 -30.28 -11.59
N ALA A 629 7.94 -29.17 -10.86
CA ALA A 629 7.70 -27.82 -11.40
C ALA A 629 8.64 -27.50 -12.56
N GLN A 630 9.94 -27.80 -12.43
CA GLN A 630 10.95 -27.56 -13.46
C GLN A 630 10.69 -28.34 -14.74
N ARG A 631 10.20 -29.59 -14.65
CA ARG A 631 9.85 -30.39 -15.83
C ARG A 631 8.56 -29.92 -16.50
N LEU A 632 7.56 -29.51 -15.72
CA LEU A 632 6.20 -29.37 -16.23
C LEU A 632 5.79 -27.94 -16.56
N ALA A 633 6.24 -26.95 -15.78
CA ALA A 633 5.77 -25.57 -15.89
C ALA A 633 6.26 -24.83 -17.15
N PRO A 634 7.55 -24.93 -17.58
CA PRO A 634 8.04 -24.15 -18.72
C PRO A 634 7.37 -24.49 -20.06
N SER A 635 7.04 -25.76 -20.28
CA SER A 635 6.50 -26.25 -21.56
C SER A 635 4.98 -26.20 -21.66
N ARG A 636 4.27 -25.80 -20.61
CA ARG A 636 2.79 -25.82 -20.57
C ARG A 636 2.25 -24.42 -20.42
N ARG A 637 1.40 -24.02 -21.37
CA ARG A 637 0.83 -22.67 -21.43
C ARG A 637 -0.39 -22.46 -20.56
N HIS A 638 -1.23 -23.49 -20.43
CA HIS A 638 -2.54 -23.39 -19.79
C HIS A 638 -2.64 -24.34 -18.61
N TRP A 639 -3.02 -23.80 -17.46
CA TRP A 639 -2.97 -24.49 -16.17
C TRP A 639 -4.33 -24.42 -15.49
N ALA A 640 -4.60 -25.43 -14.66
CA ALA A 640 -5.76 -25.49 -13.79
C ALA A 640 -5.35 -25.92 -12.38
N THR A 641 -6.19 -25.55 -11.43
CA THR A 641 -6.16 -26.05 -10.06
C THR A 641 -7.52 -26.68 -9.76
N VAL A 642 -7.54 -27.82 -9.09
CA VAL A 642 -8.79 -28.49 -8.71
C VAL A 642 -8.74 -28.95 -7.27
N GLY A 643 -9.91 -29.00 -6.64
CA GLY A 643 -10.05 -29.58 -5.30
C GLY A 643 -11.50 -29.78 -4.89
N ASN A 644 -11.71 -30.77 -4.02
CA ASN A 644 -13.02 -31.17 -3.47
C ASN A 644 -13.21 -30.69 -2.05
N GLY A 645 -14.45 -30.32 -1.69
CA GLY A 645 -14.79 -29.89 -0.33
C GLY A 645 -13.82 -28.81 0.15
N ARG A 646 -13.14 -29.04 1.29
CA ARG A 646 -12.14 -28.10 1.82
C ARG A 646 -10.90 -27.93 0.93
N ASN A 647 -10.56 -28.92 0.09
CA ASN A 647 -9.47 -28.75 -0.87
C ASN A 647 -9.79 -27.73 -1.97
N ARG A 648 -11.05 -27.30 -2.13
CA ARG A 648 -11.40 -26.13 -2.97
C ARG A 648 -10.74 -24.85 -2.44
N LEU A 649 -10.59 -24.70 -1.13
CA LEU A 649 -9.88 -23.59 -0.50
C LEU A 649 -8.41 -23.59 -0.91
N ALA A 650 -7.76 -24.76 -0.84
CA ALA A 650 -6.39 -24.92 -1.29
C ALA A 650 -6.24 -24.60 -2.79
N ALA A 651 -7.11 -25.15 -3.63
CA ALA A 651 -7.08 -24.89 -5.08
C ALA A 651 -7.19 -23.40 -5.42
N GLU A 652 -8.08 -22.66 -4.75
CA GLU A 652 -8.27 -21.23 -5.01
C GLU A 652 -7.09 -20.38 -4.54
N GLU A 653 -6.52 -20.67 -3.37
CA GLU A 653 -5.34 -19.97 -2.87
C GLU A 653 -4.12 -20.27 -3.76
N VAL A 654 -3.92 -21.53 -4.16
CA VAL A 654 -2.86 -21.92 -5.08
C VAL A 654 -3.04 -21.24 -6.44
N ARG A 655 -4.27 -21.13 -6.96
CA ARG A 655 -4.55 -20.36 -8.19
C ARG A 655 -4.10 -18.91 -8.06
N ILE A 656 -4.37 -18.25 -6.93
CA ILE A 656 -3.94 -16.86 -6.69
C ILE A 656 -2.42 -16.78 -6.74
N LYS A 657 -1.69 -17.64 -6.00
CA LYS A 657 -0.22 -17.63 -6.01
C LYS A 657 0.36 -17.90 -7.39
N LEU A 658 -0.18 -18.86 -8.15
CA LEU A 658 0.30 -19.12 -9.51
C LEU A 658 0.06 -17.92 -10.43
N SER A 659 -1.06 -17.22 -10.29
CA SER A 659 -1.34 -16.01 -11.06
C SER A 659 -0.37 -14.88 -10.70
N GLU A 660 -0.09 -14.69 -9.40
CA GLU A 660 0.84 -13.67 -8.89
C GLU A 660 2.30 -13.96 -9.24
N LEU A 661 2.73 -15.22 -9.22
CA LEU A 661 4.14 -15.60 -9.39
C LEU A 661 4.49 -15.99 -10.82
N CYS A 662 3.56 -16.59 -11.57
CA CYS A 662 3.82 -17.13 -12.92
C CYS A 662 3.20 -16.30 -14.05
N TYR A 663 2.39 -15.27 -13.72
CA TYR A 663 1.72 -14.37 -14.67
C TYR A 663 0.84 -15.10 -15.69
N ARG A 664 0.05 -16.06 -15.20
CA ARG A 664 -0.90 -16.83 -16.00
C ARG A 664 -2.31 -16.69 -15.46
N SER A 665 -3.28 -16.68 -16.37
CA SER A 665 -4.65 -17.01 -16.00
C SER A 665 -4.70 -18.51 -15.71
N VAL A 666 -5.06 -18.85 -14.48
CA VAL A 666 -5.17 -20.23 -14.01
C VAL A 666 -6.63 -20.50 -13.70
N ALA A 667 -7.20 -21.54 -14.32
CA ALA A 667 -8.54 -21.98 -14.01
C ALA A 667 -8.59 -22.66 -12.63
N CYS A 668 -9.77 -22.67 -12.01
CA CYS A 668 -9.94 -23.22 -10.69
C CYS A 668 -11.31 -23.85 -10.54
N ASP A 669 -11.35 -25.17 -10.60
CA ASP A 669 -12.59 -25.96 -10.68
C ASP A 669 -12.75 -26.89 -9.48
N ILE A 670 -13.93 -27.51 -9.39
CA ILE A 670 -14.12 -28.72 -8.59
C ILE A 670 -13.60 -29.90 -9.41
N THR A 671 -12.94 -30.87 -8.75
CA THR A 671 -12.30 -32.00 -9.44
C THR A 671 -13.24 -32.74 -10.39
N GLU A 672 -14.43 -33.15 -9.95
CA GLU A 672 -15.36 -33.86 -10.86
C GLU A 672 -15.93 -32.94 -11.94
N ASP A 673 -16.00 -31.62 -11.71
CA ASP A 673 -16.59 -30.68 -12.65
C ASP A 673 -15.68 -30.38 -13.84
N LYS A 674 -14.36 -30.50 -13.64
CA LYS A 674 -13.35 -30.25 -14.69
C LYS A 674 -13.57 -31.10 -15.95
N LYS A 675 -14.12 -32.31 -15.85
CA LYS A 675 -14.40 -33.16 -17.02
C LYS A 675 -15.58 -32.70 -17.87
N HIS A 676 -16.37 -31.73 -17.39
CA HIS A 676 -17.50 -31.16 -18.12
C HIS A 676 -17.10 -30.03 -19.07
N VAL A 677 -15.80 -29.70 -19.13
CA VAL A 677 -15.19 -28.83 -20.14
C VAL A 677 -14.15 -29.59 -20.96
N ASP A 678 -13.51 -28.91 -21.93
CA ASP A 678 -12.41 -29.52 -22.69
C ASP A 678 -11.17 -29.68 -21.79
N LEU A 679 -10.90 -30.92 -21.37
CA LEU A 679 -9.74 -31.28 -20.54
C LEU A 679 -8.40 -30.91 -21.17
N SER A 680 -8.32 -30.81 -22.50
CA SER A 680 -7.09 -30.46 -23.20
C SER A 680 -6.77 -28.96 -23.18
N ALA A 681 -7.75 -28.12 -22.81
CA ALA A 681 -7.58 -26.68 -22.74
C ALA A 681 -6.60 -26.25 -21.65
N GLU A 682 -6.48 -27.01 -20.56
CA GLU A 682 -5.67 -26.69 -19.37
C GLU A 682 -4.89 -27.93 -18.90
N PRO A 683 -3.89 -28.38 -19.68
CA PRO A 683 -3.27 -29.69 -19.50
C PRO A 683 -2.45 -29.82 -18.22
N LEU A 684 -1.87 -28.74 -17.68
CA LEU A 684 -1.21 -28.81 -16.35
C LEU A 684 -2.27 -28.64 -15.26
N THR A 685 -2.61 -29.70 -14.54
CA THR A 685 -3.65 -29.63 -13.49
C THR A 685 -3.04 -29.93 -12.13
N LEU A 686 -3.02 -28.94 -11.23
CA LEU A 686 -2.69 -29.19 -9.82
C LEU A 686 -3.93 -29.69 -9.07
N VAL A 687 -3.83 -30.87 -8.49
CA VAL A 687 -4.94 -31.57 -7.82
C VAL A 687 -4.72 -31.54 -6.31
N CYS A 688 -5.49 -30.73 -5.60
CA CYS A 688 -5.49 -30.68 -4.14
C CYS A 688 -6.43 -31.77 -3.60
N ALA A 689 -5.87 -32.78 -2.92
CA ALA A 689 -6.60 -33.98 -2.49
C ALA A 689 -6.11 -34.50 -1.13
N ALA A 690 -5.98 -33.62 -0.14
CA ALA A 690 -5.55 -33.96 1.22
C ALA A 690 -6.74 -34.21 2.15
N GLY A 691 -6.61 -35.19 3.07
CA GLY A 691 -7.60 -35.48 4.12
C GLY A 691 -8.93 -36.00 3.59
N LEU A 692 -8.92 -36.65 2.43
CA LEU A 692 -10.11 -37.25 1.84
C LEU A 692 -10.41 -38.60 2.49
N ASP A 693 -11.70 -38.92 2.66
CA ASP A 693 -12.08 -40.29 2.98
C ASP A 693 -11.77 -41.26 1.83
N ARG A 694 -11.77 -42.55 2.13
CA ARG A 694 -11.38 -43.59 1.17
C ARG A 694 -12.26 -43.65 -0.09
N SER A 695 -13.56 -43.35 0.02
CA SER A 695 -14.45 -43.31 -1.16
C SER A 695 -14.11 -42.13 -2.05
N THR A 696 -14.00 -40.95 -1.46
CA THR A 696 -13.73 -39.71 -2.17
C THR A 696 -12.33 -39.74 -2.80
N ALA A 697 -11.32 -40.26 -2.11
CA ALA A 697 -9.97 -40.45 -2.66
C ALA A 697 -9.97 -41.37 -3.89
N ARG A 698 -10.78 -42.44 -3.89
CA ARG A 698 -10.94 -43.34 -5.05
C ARG A 698 -11.63 -42.67 -6.23
N ASP A 699 -12.59 -41.78 -5.98
CA ASP A 699 -13.25 -41.04 -7.05
C ASP A 699 -12.29 -40.01 -7.65
N VAL A 700 -11.53 -39.28 -6.82
CA VAL A 700 -10.43 -38.41 -7.29
C VAL A 700 -9.39 -39.20 -8.08
N ALA A 701 -9.03 -40.41 -7.66
CA ALA A 701 -8.10 -41.26 -8.42
C ALA A 701 -8.59 -41.55 -9.85
N LYS A 702 -9.89 -41.77 -10.02
CA LYS A 702 -10.49 -41.95 -11.36
C LYS A 702 -10.42 -40.67 -12.16
N GLU A 703 -10.72 -39.52 -11.57
CA GLU A 703 -10.63 -38.23 -12.25
C GLU A 703 -9.20 -37.90 -12.69
N VAL A 704 -8.21 -38.12 -11.83
CA VAL A 704 -6.79 -37.96 -12.17
C VAL A 704 -6.39 -38.86 -13.34
N ALA A 705 -6.83 -40.11 -13.35
CA ALA A 705 -6.59 -41.03 -14.47
C ALA A 705 -7.27 -40.56 -15.76
N ILE A 706 -8.47 -39.98 -15.68
CA ILE A 706 -9.17 -39.38 -16.83
C ILE A 706 -8.37 -38.20 -17.37
N TYR A 707 -7.86 -37.30 -16.52
CA TYR A 707 -7.05 -36.17 -16.97
C TYR A 707 -5.79 -36.64 -17.71
N ALA A 708 -5.06 -37.59 -17.13
CA ALA A 708 -3.87 -38.17 -17.73
C ALA A 708 -4.17 -38.85 -19.09
N ALA A 709 -5.26 -39.60 -19.19
CA ALA A 709 -5.68 -40.26 -20.43
C ALA A 709 -5.99 -39.27 -21.58
N HIS A 710 -6.36 -38.03 -21.25
CA HIS A 710 -6.66 -36.96 -22.21
C HIS A 710 -5.47 -36.01 -22.42
N ARG A 711 -4.23 -36.52 -22.27
CA ARG A 711 -2.96 -35.78 -22.43
C ARG A 711 -2.75 -34.65 -21.41
N GLY A 712 -3.46 -34.70 -20.28
CA GLY A 712 -3.15 -33.89 -19.12
C GLY A 712 -1.87 -34.35 -18.42
N ALA A 713 -1.30 -33.44 -17.64
CA ALA A 713 -0.22 -33.68 -16.69
C ALA A 713 -0.72 -33.30 -15.30
N PRO A 714 -1.52 -34.16 -14.63
CA PRO A 714 -1.96 -33.90 -13.28
C PRO A 714 -0.78 -34.00 -12.31
N VAL A 715 -0.72 -33.06 -11.35
CA VAL A 715 0.20 -33.11 -10.21
C VAL A 715 -0.65 -33.17 -8.96
N THR A 716 -0.60 -34.29 -8.25
CA THR A 716 -1.50 -34.54 -7.12
C THR A 716 -0.81 -34.30 -5.77
N PHE A 717 -1.38 -33.42 -4.95
CA PHE A 717 -1.00 -33.20 -3.55
C PHE A 717 -1.96 -33.99 -2.66
N THR A 718 -1.50 -35.09 -2.05
CA THR A 718 -2.37 -36.00 -1.30
C THR A 718 -1.63 -36.72 -0.18
N ASP A 719 -2.36 -37.08 0.88
CA ASP A 719 -1.91 -37.97 1.96
C ASP A 719 -2.25 -39.45 1.71
N ASP A 720 -2.95 -39.78 0.61
CA ASP A 720 -3.29 -41.16 0.24
C ASP A 720 -2.22 -41.77 -0.69
N ALA A 721 -1.54 -42.81 -0.18
CA ALA A 721 -0.46 -43.50 -0.90
C ALA A 721 -0.94 -44.39 -2.06
N GLU A 722 -2.22 -44.80 -2.11
CA GLU A 722 -2.80 -45.48 -3.27
C GLU A 722 -3.05 -44.48 -4.40
N LEU A 723 -3.65 -43.32 -4.09
CA LEU A 723 -3.88 -42.24 -5.03
C LEU A 723 -2.56 -41.71 -5.60
N ALA A 724 -1.57 -41.45 -4.74
CA ALA A 724 -0.26 -40.95 -5.16
C ALA A 724 0.44 -41.87 -6.17
N ARG A 725 0.34 -43.20 -6.00
CA ARG A 725 0.90 -44.17 -6.96
C ARG A 725 0.15 -44.20 -8.29
N GLY A 726 -1.15 -43.96 -8.28
CA GLY A 726 -1.99 -43.95 -9.49
C GLY A 726 -1.89 -42.68 -10.32
N ALA A 727 -1.46 -41.56 -9.72
CA ALA A 727 -1.46 -40.24 -10.35
C ALA A 727 -0.30 -39.97 -11.34
N GLY A 728 0.76 -40.77 -11.31
CA GLY A 728 1.98 -40.52 -12.08
C GLY A 728 2.88 -39.47 -11.41
N GLU A 729 2.44 -38.21 -11.37
CA GLU A 729 3.12 -37.15 -10.63
C GLU A 729 2.33 -36.80 -9.36
N ALA A 730 2.93 -37.09 -8.21
CA ALA A 730 2.34 -36.80 -6.91
C ALA A 730 3.38 -36.36 -5.88
N VAL A 731 2.90 -35.61 -4.90
CA VAL A 731 3.60 -35.25 -3.66
C VAL A 731 2.79 -35.83 -2.51
N LEU A 732 3.40 -36.76 -1.79
CA LEU A 732 2.79 -37.37 -0.61
C LEU A 732 2.90 -36.40 0.56
N LEU A 733 1.77 -36.09 1.19
CA LEU A 733 1.64 -35.21 2.34
C LEU A 733 1.47 -36.05 3.62
N PRO A 734 1.84 -35.53 4.80
CA PRO A 734 1.54 -36.19 6.05
C PRO A 734 0.03 -36.18 6.32
N ALA A 735 -0.48 -37.30 6.84
CA ALA A 735 -1.90 -37.44 7.18
C ALA A 735 -2.22 -36.66 8.46
N VAL A 736 -3.21 -35.77 8.38
CA VAL A 736 -3.70 -34.97 9.51
C VAL A 736 -5.24 -34.99 9.55
N HIS A 737 -5.84 -34.30 10.51
CA HIS A 737 -7.30 -34.24 10.59
C HIS A 737 -7.91 -33.65 9.30
N PRO A 738 -8.96 -34.24 8.72
CA PRO A 738 -9.55 -33.83 7.44
C PRO A 738 -9.92 -32.33 7.33
N ASP A 739 -10.26 -31.72 8.46
CA ASP A 739 -10.64 -30.30 8.54
C ASP A 739 -9.49 -29.33 8.30
N VAL A 740 -8.24 -29.75 8.50
CA VAL A 740 -7.04 -28.93 8.35
C VAL A 740 -6.10 -29.45 7.27
N ALA A 741 -6.34 -30.64 6.72
CA ALA A 741 -5.46 -31.26 5.73
C ALA A 741 -5.23 -30.40 4.48
N PHE A 742 -6.23 -29.60 4.07
CA PHE A 742 -6.11 -28.67 2.94
C PHE A 742 -4.96 -27.66 3.12
N VAL A 743 -4.59 -27.32 4.37
CA VAL A 743 -3.45 -26.43 4.67
C VAL A 743 -2.15 -26.97 4.09
N LEU A 744 -1.93 -28.28 4.18
CA LEU A 744 -0.75 -28.95 3.67
C LEU A 744 -0.73 -28.97 2.13
N ALA A 745 -1.90 -29.16 1.50
CA ALA A 745 -2.03 -29.07 0.04
C ALA A 745 -1.77 -27.64 -0.45
N THR A 746 -2.23 -26.62 0.28
CA THR A 746 -1.91 -25.22 -0.02
C THR A 746 -0.40 -24.96 0.04
N MET A 747 0.29 -25.44 1.08
CA MET A 747 1.74 -25.28 1.23
C MET A 747 2.53 -25.95 0.11
N ALA A 748 2.15 -27.18 -0.28
CA ALA A 748 2.74 -27.85 -1.43
C ALA A 748 2.53 -27.05 -2.73
N GLY A 749 1.33 -26.47 -2.92
CA GLY A 749 1.03 -25.63 -4.07
C GLY A 749 1.74 -24.27 -4.06
N HIS A 750 1.95 -23.65 -2.89
CA HIS A 750 2.78 -22.45 -2.74
C HIS A 750 4.23 -22.72 -3.16
N LEU A 751 4.81 -23.83 -2.67
CA LEU A 751 6.15 -24.27 -3.09
C LEU A 751 6.20 -24.57 -4.59
N PHE A 752 5.18 -25.22 -5.15
CA PHE A 752 5.10 -25.47 -6.59
C PHE A 752 5.09 -24.16 -7.37
N GLY A 753 4.29 -23.18 -6.95
CA GLY A 753 4.21 -21.86 -7.61
C GLY A 753 5.55 -21.12 -7.57
N TYR A 754 6.25 -21.16 -6.45
CA TYR A 754 7.60 -20.59 -6.33
C TYR A 754 8.60 -21.28 -7.28
N GLU A 755 8.67 -22.61 -7.27
CA GLU A 755 9.59 -23.35 -8.13
C GLU A 755 9.24 -23.25 -9.61
N ALA A 756 7.95 -23.15 -9.95
CA ALA A 756 7.48 -22.91 -11.31
C ALA A 756 7.92 -21.51 -11.78
N ALA A 757 7.80 -20.49 -10.95
CA ALA A 757 8.27 -19.14 -11.27
C ALA A 757 9.77 -19.11 -11.55
N LEU A 758 10.58 -19.77 -10.70
CA LEU A 758 12.03 -19.91 -10.92
C LEU A 758 12.36 -20.67 -12.22
N ALA A 759 11.64 -21.76 -12.51
CA ALA A 759 11.86 -22.54 -13.71
C ALA A 759 11.56 -21.75 -14.99
N ILE A 760 10.54 -20.88 -14.94
CA ILE A 760 10.19 -19.99 -16.04
C ILE A 760 11.21 -18.85 -16.17
N ASP A 761 11.63 -18.24 -15.06
CA ASP A 761 12.64 -17.19 -15.05
C ASP A 761 13.98 -17.69 -15.63
N ALA A 762 14.39 -18.91 -15.27
CA ALA A 762 15.58 -19.56 -15.79
C ALA A 762 15.51 -19.82 -17.32
N CYS A 763 14.35 -19.68 -17.97
CA CYS A 763 14.25 -19.67 -19.43
C CYS A 763 14.87 -18.42 -20.06
N ALA A 764 14.94 -17.31 -19.32
CA ALA A 764 15.50 -16.04 -19.76
C ALA A 764 17.03 -15.99 -19.67
N GLU A 765 17.67 -16.84 -18.87
CA GLU A 765 19.11 -16.77 -18.57
C GLU A 765 20.01 -16.78 -19.83
N PRO A 766 19.82 -17.65 -20.84
CA PRO A 766 20.63 -17.60 -22.06
C PRO A 766 20.47 -16.29 -22.84
N LEU A 767 19.28 -15.69 -22.77
CA LEU A 767 18.96 -14.43 -23.44
C LEU A 767 19.60 -13.25 -22.69
N ARG A 768 19.54 -13.24 -21.35
CA ARG A 768 20.22 -12.25 -20.50
C ARG A 768 21.72 -12.27 -20.72
N TYR A 769 22.32 -13.46 -20.79
CA TYR A 769 23.75 -13.62 -21.10
C TYR A 769 24.12 -12.99 -22.44
N THR A 770 23.36 -13.29 -23.49
CA THR A 770 23.60 -12.73 -24.83
C THR A 770 23.44 -11.21 -24.84
N ARG A 771 22.36 -10.70 -24.22
CA ARG A 771 22.10 -9.26 -24.13
C ARG A 771 23.22 -8.54 -23.41
N GLY A 772 23.65 -9.05 -22.25
CA GLY A 772 24.72 -8.47 -21.46
C GLY A 772 26.07 -8.44 -22.20
N ALA A 773 26.36 -9.45 -23.02
CA ALA A 773 27.55 -9.43 -23.87
C ALA A 773 27.49 -8.32 -24.93
N ILE A 774 26.32 -8.12 -25.56
CA ILE A 774 26.10 -7.04 -26.53
C ILE A 774 26.22 -5.67 -25.85
N GLU A 775 25.57 -5.47 -24.71
CA GLU A 775 25.61 -4.22 -23.93
C GLU A 775 27.05 -3.89 -23.50
N ALA A 776 27.78 -4.87 -22.95
CA ALA A 776 29.17 -4.68 -22.55
C ALA A 776 30.10 -4.31 -23.73
N ALA A 777 29.84 -4.85 -24.92
CA ALA A 777 30.59 -4.48 -26.12
C ALA A 777 30.26 -3.06 -26.59
N LEU A 778 29.03 -2.60 -26.43
CA LEU A 778 28.62 -1.23 -26.72
C LEU A 778 29.22 -0.23 -25.72
N ASP A 779 29.30 -0.61 -24.44
CA ASP A 779 29.83 0.23 -23.36
C ASP A 779 31.37 0.31 -23.32
N ALA A 780 32.08 -0.68 -23.87
CA ALA A 780 33.54 -0.71 -23.89
C ALA A 780 34.19 0.26 -24.89
N GLU A 781 33.39 1.09 -25.57
CA GLU A 781 33.86 2.05 -26.58
C GLU A 781 34.35 3.35 -25.92
N PRO A 782 35.66 3.69 -25.98
CA PRO A 782 36.16 4.95 -25.47
C PRO A 782 35.76 6.12 -26.38
N ASP A 783 35.50 7.29 -25.78
CA ASP A 783 35.22 8.57 -26.44
C ASP A 783 36.04 8.77 -27.74
N GLY A 784 35.41 8.51 -28.88
CA GLY A 784 35.90 8.90 -30.21
C GLY A 784 36.46 7.82 -31.16
N ALA A 785 36.52 6.54 -30.79
CA ALA A 785 36.87 5.46 -31.74
C ALA A 785 35.60 4.77 -32.27
N VAL A 786 35.22 5.02 -33.52
CA VAL A 786 34.12 4.30 -34.17
C VAL A 786 34.65 2.93 -34.60
N VAL A 787 34.45 1.89 -33.78
CA VAL A 787 34.52 0.51 -34.27
C VAL A 787 33.31 0.31 -35.19
N ASP A 788 33.55 -0.13 -36.43
CA ASP A 788 32.44 -0.43 -37.33
C ASP A 788 31.59 -1.58 -36.77
N ALA A 789 30.27 -1.51 -36.97
CA ALA A 789 29.33 -2.48 -36.42
C ALA A 789 29.59 -3.92 -36.91
N GLU A 790 30.29 -4.07 -38.05
CA GLU A 790 30.72 -5.36 -38.58
C GLU A 790 31.81 -6.00 -37.71
N THR A 791 32.80 -5.22 -37.29
CA THR A 791 33.87 -5.65 -36.37
C THR A 791 33.31 -5.95 -34.98
N MET A 792 32.38 -5.14 -34.49
CA MET A 792 31.70 -5.41 -33.22
C MET A 792 30.90 -6.71 -33.27
N LEU A 793 30.09 -6.90 -34.32
CA LEU A 793 29.34 -8.13 -34.53
C LEU A 793 30.27 -9.35 -34.63
N ALA A 794 31.41 -9.22 -35.33
CA ALA A 794 32.41 -10.28 -35.45
C ALA A 794 33.04 -10.66 -34.09
N ARG A 795 33.25 -9.69 -33.19
CA ARG A 795 33.75 -9.94 -31.83
C ARG A 795 32.72 -10.67 -30.96
N LEU A 796 31.44 -10.38 -31.15
CA LEU A 796 30.32 -10.95 -30.38
C LEU A 796 29.87 -12.35 -30.86
N VAL A 797 30.41 -12.85 -31.98
CA VAL A 797 30.03 -14.16 -32.54
C VAL A 797 30.11 -15.31 -31.51
N PRO A 798 31.17 -15.45 -30.67
CA PRO A 798 31.24 -16.52 -29.69
C PRO A 798 30.08 -16.49 -28.68
N GLU A 799 29.79 -15.33 -28.13
CA GLU A 799 28.74 -15.11 -27.12
C GLU A 799 27.35 -15.29 -27.73
N ILE A 800 27.11 -14.74 -28.93
CA ILE A 800 25.86 -14.90 -29.68
C ILE A 800 25.65 -16.36 -30.06
N THR A 801 26.71 -17.10 -30.43
CA THR A 801 26.63 -18.53 -30.75
C THR A 801 26.20 -19.34 -29.53
N ALA A 802 26.84 -19.11 -28.37
CA ALA A 802 26.49 -19.80 -27.14
C ALA A 802 25.03 -19.54 -26.72
N GLY A 803 24.59 -18.29 -26.84
CA GLY A 803 23.19 -17.89 -26.61
C GLY A 803 22.21 -18.57 -27.56
N ALA A 804 22.48 -18.51 -28.86
CA ALA A 804 21.65 -19.10 -29.92
C ALA A 804 21.54 -20.63 -29.78
N GLU A 805 22.62 -21.33 -29.43
CA GLU A 805 22.61 -22.78 -29.23
C GLU A 805 21.76 -23.20 -28.02
N GLN A 806 21.85 -22.46 -26.92
CA GLN A 806 21.04 -22.70 -25.73
C GLN A 806 19.56 -22.41 -26.00
N PHE A 807 19.26 -21.26 -26.60
CA PHE A 807 17.92 -20.89 -27.02
C PHE A 807 17.32 -21.94 -27.98
N GLY A 808 18.05 -22.29 -29.03
CA GLY A 808 17.61 -23.26 -30.03
C GLY A 808 17.41 -24.67 -29.47
N ARG A 809 18.22 -25.12 -28.50
CA ARG A 809 18.00 -26.40 -27.80
C ARG A 809 16.67 -26.39 -27.04
N ARG A 810 16.48 -25.38 -26.18
CA ARG A 810 15.27 -25.28 -25.35
C ARG A 810 13.99 -25.08 -26.18
N LEU A 811 14.09 -24.37 -27.31
CA LEU A 811 13.00 -24.24 -28.28
C LEU A 811 12.61 -25.60 -28.89
N ARG A 812 13.58 -26.44 -29.27
CA ARG A 812 13.28 -27.79 -29.80
C ARG A 812 12.69 -28.73 -28.76
N ASP A 813 13.07 -28.57 -27.50
CA ASP A 813 12.54 -29.36 -26.38
C ASP A 813 11.15 -28.87 -25.91
N GLY A 814 10.60 -27.81 -26.54
CA GLY A 814 9.33 -27.20 -26.16
C GLY A 814 9.38 -26.43 -24.83
N GLY A 815 10.57 -26.13 -24.31
CA GLY A 815 10.75 -25.46 -23.02
C GLY A 815 10.27 -24.00 -22.99
N TYR A 816 10.01 -23.42 -24.16
CA TYR A 816 9.47 -22.07 -24.31
C TYR A 816 7.95 -22.05 -24.61
N ASP A 817 7.34 -23.18 -24.97
CA ASP A 817 5.95 -23.26 -25.46
C ASP A 817 4.93 -22.71 -24.46
N GLY A 818 5.26 -22.78 -23.16
CA GLY A 818 4.41 -22.26 -22.11
C GLY A 818 4.47 -20.74 -21.97
N HIS A 819 5.62 -20.12 -22.27
CA HIS A 819 5.90 -18.77 -21.79
C HIS A 819 6.48 -17.75 -22.76
N LEU A 820 7.06 -18.18 -23.87
CA LEU A 820 7.51 -17.28 -24.92
C LEU A 820 6.50 -17.32 -26.07
N PRO A 821 5.89 -16.20 -26.49
CA PRO A 821 5.04 -16.17 -27.66
C PRO A 821 5.78 -16.65 -28.90
N ALA A 822 5.07 -17.40 -29.75
CA ALA A 822 5.66 -17.95 -30.97
C ALA A 822 6.22 -16.86 -31.90
N ALA A 823 5.60 -15.69 -31.94
CA ALA A 823 6.10 -14.55 -32.72
C ALA A 823 7.46 -14.06 -32.21
N THR A 824 7.62 -13.88 -30.90
CA THR A 824 8.88 -13.48 -30.27
C THR A 824 9.96 -14.54 -30.48
N ALA A 825 9.61 -15.82 -30.31
CA ALA A 825 10.53 -16.94 -30.52
C ALA A 825 11.04 -17.01 -31.97
N LEU A 826 10.15 -16.89 -32.96
CA LEU A 826 10.50 -16.90 -34.39
C LEU A 826 11.37 -15.68 -34.76
N ARG A 827 11.03 -14.50 -34.21
CA ARG A 827 11.78 -13.27 -34.41
C ARG A 827 13.22 -13.42 -33.89
N LEU A 828 13.37 -13.93 -32.68
CA LEU A 828 14.68 -14.18 -32.08
C LEU A 828 15.49 -15.21 -32.87
N ASP A 829 14.90 -16.33 -33.27
CA ASP A 829 15.60 -17.35 -34.07
C ASP A 829 16.11 -16.77 -35.41
N ALA A 830 15.29 -15.96 -36.08
CA ALA A 830 15.70 -15.27 -37.30
C ALA A 830 16.86 -14.29 -37.05
N LEU A 831 16.74 -13.43 -36.02
CA LEU A 831 17.77 -12.44 -35.68
C LEU A 831 19.10 -13.10 -35.27
N PHE A 832 19.07 -14.22 -34.54
CA PHE A 832 20.26 -15.02 -34.26
C PHE A 832 20.93 -15.51 -35.54
N ARG A 833 20.17 -16.01 -36.52
CA ARG A 833 20.73 -16.48 -37.80
C ARG A 833 21.34 -15.35 -38.62
N TYR A 834 20.74 -14.16 -38.61
CA TYR A 834 21.32 -12.98 -39.25
C TYR A 834 22.60 -12.53 -38.55
N ALA A 835 22.60 -12.46 -37.21
CA ALA A 835 23.76 -12.06 -36.41
C ALA A 835 24.95 -13.02 -36.58
N LEU A 836 24.69 -14.32 -36.74
CA LEU A 836 25.70 -15.35 -36.98
C LEU A 836 26.11 -15.50 -38.46
N GLY A 837 25.55 -14.69 -39.37
CA GLY A 837 25.85 -14.75 -40.80
C GLY A 837 25.33 -16.01 -41.51
N VAL A 838 24.42 -16.77 -40.88
CA VAL A 838 23.77 -17.95 -41.48
C VAL A 838 22.79 -17.53 -42.59
N MET A 839 22.14 -16.37 -42.42
CA MET A 839 21.26 -15.76 -43.43
C MET A 839 21.91 -14.50 -44.04
N PRO A 840 21.80 -14.29 -45.36
CA PRO A 840 22.39 -13.11 -46.01
C PRO A 840 21.60 -11.85 -45.65
N LEU A 841 22.29 -10.75 -45.32
CA LEU A 841 21.66 -9.46 -44.97
C LEU A 841 20.71 -8.91 -46.05
N ALA A 842 20.91 -9.30 -47.32
CA ALA A 842 20.00 -8.95 -48.42
C ALA A 842 18.57 -9.51 -48.24
N ALA A 843 18.39 -10.57 -47.44
CA ALA A 843 17.09 -11.12 -47.12
C ALA A 843 16.41 -10.42 -45.92
N PHE A 844 17.13 -9.60 -45.17
CA PHE A 844 16.62 -8.95 -43.96
C PHE A 844 15.43 -8.02 -44.23
N GLU A 845 15.42 -7.34 -45.38
CA GLU A 845 14.32 -6.47 -45.79
C GLU A 845 13.02 -7.25 -46.01
N LEU A 846 13.11 -8.52 -46.46
CA LEU A 846 11.95 -9.38 -46.64
C LEU A 846 11.33 -9.77 -45.29
N ASP A 847 12.17 -10.01 -44.29
CA ASP A 847 11.73 -10.49 -42.97
C ASP A 847 11.31 -9.35 -42.03
N PHE A 848 11.96 -8.17 -42.12
CA PHE A 848 11.82 -7.06 -41.17
C PHE A 848 11.38 -5.73 -41.79
N GLY A 849 11.28 -5.63 -43.12
CA GLY A 849 10.80 -4.44 -43.82
C GLY A 849 11.80 -3.28 -43.92
N GLU A 850 13.08 -3.52 -43.63
CA GLU A 850 14.15 -2.52 -43.69
C GLU A 850 15.46 -3.11 -44.22
N MET A 851 16.37 -2.25 -44.72
CA MET A 851 17.66 -2.71 -45.23
C MET A 851 18.50 -3.38 -44.13
N GLY A 852 18.97 -4.60 -44.38
CA GLY A 852 19.85 -5.32 -43.46
C GLY A 852 21.24 -4.71 -43.38
N THR A 853 21.61 -4.23 -42.19
CA THR A 853 22.97 -3.79 -41.86
C THR A 853 23.43 -4.46 -40.57
N PRO A 854 24.73 -4.66 -40.32
CA PRO A 854 25.21 -5.23 -39.05
C PRO A 854 24.70 -4.47 -37.82
N ALA A 855 24.66 -3.14 -37.90
CA ALA A 855 24.13 -2.29 -36.84
C ALA A 855 22.62 -2.53 -36.61
N GLY A 856 21.82 -2.56 -37.68
CA GLY A 856 20.37 -2.81 -37.59
C GLY A 856 20.05 -4.22 -37.07
N VAL A 857 20.84 -5.23 -37.43
CA VAL A 857 20.70 -6.59 -36.87
C VAL A 857 20.96 -6.58 -35.37
N LEU A 858 22.02 -5.93 -34.92
CA LEU A 858 22.39 -5.88 -33.51
C LEU A 858 21.35 -5.12 -32.67
N GLU A 859 20.88 -3.97 -33.16
CA GLU A 859 19.82 -3.18 -32.53
C GLU A 859 18.52 -3.98 -32.38
N ARG A 860 18.07 -4.63 -33.46
CA ARG A 860 16.86 -5.47 -33.42
C ARG A 860 17.03 -6.70 -32.55
N LEU A 861 18.19 -7.33 -32.55
CA LEU A 861 18.49 -8.45 -31.66
C LEU A 861 18.41 -8.00 -30.20
N LEU A 862 18.99 -6.86 -29.85
CA LEU A 862 18.94 -6.30 -28.50
C LEU A 862 17.48 -6.02 -28.06
N ALA A 863 16.69 -5.42 -28.95
CA ALA A 863 15.27 -5.17 -28.70
C ALA A 863 14.47 -6.46 -28.50
N ALA A 864 14.65 -7.45 -29.39
CA ALA A 864 13.96 -8.74 -29.30
C ALA A 864 14.39 -9.57 -28.08
N LEU A 865 15.68 -9.51 -27.69
CA LEU A 865 16.18 -10.11 -26.46
C LEU A 865 15.51 -9.47 -25.24
N SER A 866 15.39 -8.15 -25.24
CA SER A 866 14.75 -7.42 -24.13
C SER A 866 13.28 -7.80 -23.97
N GLU A 867 12.52 -7.81 -25.07
CA GLU A 867 11.11 -8.25 -25.10
C GLU A 867 10.95 -9.68 -24.58
N ALA A 868 11.78 -10.62 -25.05
CA ALA A 868 11.72 -12.01 -24.61
C ALA A 868 12.12 -12.21 -23.14
N ILE A 869 13.13 -11.48 -22.66
CA ILE A 869 13.53 -11.50 -21.25
C ILE A 869 12.38 -11.00 -20.39
N GLU A 870 11.72 -9.93 -20.79
CA GLU A 870 10.59 -9.33 -20.09
C GLU A 870 9.38 -10.29 -19.99
N GLU A 871 9.10 -11.05 -21.06
CA GLU A 871 8.04 -12.08 -21.09
C GLU A 871 8.33 -13.28 -20.18
N LEU A 872 9.59 -13.63 -20.01
CA LEU A 872 10.05 -14.81 -19.25
C LEU A 872 10.40 -14.50 -17.79
N THR A 873 10.74 -13.26 -17.47
CA THR A 873 11.19 -12.90 -16.12
C THR A 873 10.06 -13.03 -15.10
N ARG A 874 10.36 -13.59 -13.92
CA ARG A 874 9.42 -13.73 -12.80
C ARG A 874 10.03 -13.12 -11.54
N PRO A 875 9.76 -11.83 -11.24
CA PRO A 875 10.16 -11.26 -9.97
C PRO A 875 9.34 -11.93 -8.87
N VAL A 876 9.98 -12.70 -7.99
CA VAL A 876 9.26 -13.50 -6.97
C VAL A 876 8.68 -12.61 -5.87
N ASP A 877 9.47 -11.64 -5.38
CA ASP A 877 9.07 -10.80 -4.24
C ASP A 877 8.25 -9.56 -4.65
N ALA A 878 8.12 -9.30 -5.96
CA ALA A 878 7.35 -8.19 -6.52
C ALA A 878 6.32 -8.71 -7.54
N ILE A 879 5.31 -7.91 -7.88
CA ILE A 879 4.30 -8.29 -8.86
C ILE A 879 4.26 -7.23 -9.96
N ARG A 880 4.54 -7.63 -11.21
CA ARG A 880 4.75 -6.74 -12.37
C ARG A 880 3.64 -5.70 -12.61
N HIS A 881 2.37 -6.02 -12.35
CA HIS A 881 1.22 -5.15 -12.70
C HIS A 881 0.08 -5.08 -11.66
N GLN A 882 0.35 -5.30 -10.38
CA GLN A 882 -0.68 -5.21 -9.33
C GLN A 882 -1.04 -3.75 -8.95
N ALA A 883 -2.13 -3.21 -9.51
CA ALA A 883 -2.68 -1.97 -9.00
C ALA A 883 -3.21 -2.16 -7.55
N LYS A 884 -2.77 -1.30 -6.63
CA LYS A 884 -3.28 -1.22 -5.24
C LYS A 884 -4.13 0.03 -5.01
N THR A 885 -4.61 0.66 -6.08
CA THR A 885 -5.39 1.89 -6.05
C THR A 885 -6.88 1.62 -5.88
N VAL A 886 -7.58 2.62 -5.34
CA VAL A 886 -8.99 2.54 -4.97
C VAL A 886 -9.86 2.62 -6.23
N THR A 887 -10.60 1.56 -6.56
CA THR A 887 -11.66 1.62 -7.59
C THR A 887 -13.06 1.69 -7.00
N VAL A 888 -13.24 1.36 -5.71
CA VAL A 888 -14.58 1.18 -5.14
C VAL A 888 -14.90 2.23 -4.08
N GLY A 889 -15.81 3.14 -4.45
CA GLY A 889 -16.71 3.75 -3.51
C GLY A 889 -16.71 5.28 -3.42
N ILE A 890 -15.74 6.01 -3.98
CA ILE A 890 -15.79 7.49 -3.93
C ILE A 890 -17.09 7.99 -4.58
N SER A 891 -17.49 7.38 -5.71
CA SER A 891 -18.75 7.64 -6.40
C SER A 891 -19.99 6.98 -5.80
N ARG A 892 -19.84 5.92 -4.99
CA ARG A 892 -20.99 5.13 -4.47
C ARG A 892 -21.59 5.71 -3.20
N SER A 893 -20.82 6.43 -2.40
CA SER A 893 -21.35 7.23 -1.29
C SER A 893 -22.29 8.32 -1.80
N GLU A 894 -21.96 8.97 -2.92
CA GLU A 894 -22.84 9.96 -3.55
C GLU A 894 -24.12 9.32 -4.07
N GLU A 895 -24.05 8.14 -4.71
CA GLU A 895 -25.26 7.45 -5.21
C GLU A 895 -26.23 7.06 -4.08
N ALA A 896 -25.72 6.63 -2.92
CA ALA A 896 -26.56 6.38 -1.75
C ALA A 896 -27.23 7.66 -1.21
N LEU A 897 -26.51 8.80 -1.23
CA LEU A 897 -27.05 10.10 -0.82
C LEU A 897 -28.08 10.66 -1.82
N LEU A 898 -27.99 10.27 -3.10
CA LEU A 898 -28.98 10.61 -4.13
C LEU A 898 -30.33 9.92 -3.90
N ARG A 899 -30.37 8.78 -3.20
CA ARG A 899 -31.59 8.01 -2.90
C ARG A 899 -32.25 8.38 -1.56
N VAL A 900 -31.76 9.41 -0.89
CA VAL A 900 -32.38 9.94 0.34
C VAL A 900 -33.70 10.64 -0.03
N PRO A 901 -34.81 10.43 0.69
CA PRO A 901 -36.12 11.00 0.34
C PRO A 901 -36.11 12.53 0.18
N LEU A 902 -35.40 13.25 1.03
CA LEU A 902 -35.25 14.70 0.90
C LEU A 902 -34.45 15.12 -0.35
N THR A 903 -33.44 14.33 -0.74
CA THR A 903 -32.71 14.53 -2.01
C THR A 903 -33.60 14.24 -3.21
N GLU A 904 -34.37 13.15 -3.16
CA GLU A 904 -35.36 12.82 -4.19
C GLU A 904 -36.41 13.93 -4.31
N ALA A 905 -36.82 14.56 -3.20
CA ALA A 905 -37.74 15.69 -3.23
C ALA A 905 -37.13 16.94 -3.90
N VAL A 906 -35.84 17.18 -3.72
CA VAL A 906 -35.09 18.26 -4.41
C VAL A 906 -34.99 17.97 -5.91
N GLN A 907 -34.72 16.71 -6.29
CA GLN A 907 -34.67 16.30 -7.70
C GLN A 907 -36.05 16.33 -8.36
N ALA A 908 -37.10 15.90 -7.66
CA ALA A 908 -38.49 15.99 -8.11
C ALA A 908 -38.94 17.45 -8.31
N ALA A 909 -38.33 18.40 -7.58
CA ALA A 909 -38.50 19.83 -7.80
C ALA A 909 -37.75 20.38 -9.04
N GLY A 910 -36.98 19.52 -9.73
CA GLY A 910 -36.31 19.79 -11.00
C GLY A 910 -34.80 20.05 -10.90
N ALA A 911 -34.17 19.95 -9.73
CA ALA A 911 -32.72 20.07 -9.63
C ALA A 911 -32.00 18.86 -10.24
N GLU A 912 -30.94 19.13 -11.01
CA GLU A 912 -30.06 18.09 -11.56
C GLU A 912 -29.12 17.57 -10.47
N ALA A 913 -28.87 16.25 -10.43
CA ALA A 913 -28.02 15.61 -9.43
C ALA A 913 -26.60 16.20 -9.46
N GLU A 914 -26.07 16.45 -10.65
CA GLU A 914 -24.75 16.99 -10.92
C GLU A 914 -24.59 18.44 -10.44
N ARG A 915 -25.68 19.12 -10.08
CA ARG A 915 -25.67 20.49 -9.54
C ARG A 915 -25.73 20.54 -8.03
N LEU A 916 -25.83 19.40 -7.35
CA LEU A 916 -25.81 19.31 -5.90
C LEU A 916 -24.39 18.93 -5.45
N SER A 917 -23.77 19.78 -4.65
CA SER A 917 -22.46 19.45 -4.06
C SER A 917 -22.58 18.32 -3.04
N TYR A 918 -21.48 17.60 -2.78
CA TYR A 918 -21.42 16.60 -1.72
C TYR A 918 -21.89 17.14 -0.36
N ASP A 919 -21.45 18.35 0.03
CA ASP A 919 -21.89 19.01 1.26
C ASP A 919 -23.41 19.23 1.30
N THR A 920 -24.01 19.52 0.14
CA THR A 920 -25.46 19.63 0.01
C THR A 920 -26.14 18.29 0.20
N LEU A 921 -25.64 17.23 -0.46
CA LEU A 921 -26.17 15.87 -0.33
C LEU A 921 -26.06 15.33 1.10
N SER A 922 -24.93 15.56 1.77
CA SER A 922 -24.70 15.18 3.16
C SER A 922 -25.63 15.93 4.12
N ALA A 923 -25.81 17.24 3.93
CA ALA A 923 -26.74 18.04 4.72
C ALA A 923 -28.20 17.61 4.52
N LEU A 924 -28.61 17.25 3.30
CA LEU A 924 -29.94 16.72 3.02
C LEU A 924 -30.16 15.37 3.68
N ALA A 925 -29.17 14.47 3.65
CA ALA A 925 -29.23 13.18 4.35
C ALA A 925 -29.36 13.32 5.87
N GLY A 926 -28.67 14.29 6.48
CA GLY A 926 -28.85 14.60 7.89
C GLY A 926 -30.25 15.15 8.19
N LEU A 927 -30.68 16.15 7.42
CA LEU A 927 -31.98 16.81 7.62
C LEU A 927 -33.18 15.90 7.35
N ASP A 928 -33.05 14.90 6.48
CA ASP A 928 -34.11 13.93 6.16
C ASP A 928 -34.66 13.26 7.44
N ARG A 929 -33.79 12.92 8.40
CA ARG A 929 -34.18 12.35 9.69
C ARG A 929 -35.02 13.30 10.55
N ALA A 930 -34.87 14.60 10.36
CA ALA A 930 -35.63 15.63 11.06
C ALA A 930 -36.94 16.00 10.35
N VAL A 931 -37.01 15.82 9.03
CA VAL A 931 -38.15 16.18 8.20
C VAL A 931 -39.20 15.07 8.24
N SER A 932 -40.38 15.37 8.80
CA SER A 932 -41.49 14.42 8.81
C SER A 932 -42.26 14.39 7.49
N ARG A 933 -42.28 15.53 6.76
CA ARG A 933 -42.96 15.63 5.45
C ARG A 933 -42.51 16.83 4.64
N VAL A 934 -42.41 16.69 3.31
CA VAL A 934 -42.30 17.79 2.35
C VAL A 934 -43.69 18.16 1.81
N THR A 935 -44.10 19.43 1.94
CA THR A 935 -45.48 19.89 1.64
C THR A 935 -45.60 20.69 0.34
N GLY A 936 -44.48 21.09 -0.27
CA GLY A 936 -44.45 21.72 -1.60
C GLY A 936 -43.12 22.41 -1.89
N HIS A 937 -42.88 22.80 -3.14
CA HIS A 937 -41.60 23.38 -3.56
C HIS A 937 -41.73 24.61 -4.46
N ILE A 938 -40.67 25.41 -4.52
CA ILE A 938 -40.42 26.42 -5.56
C ILE A 938 -38.99 26.24 -6.04
N ARG A 939 -38.79 26.08 -7.35
CA ARG A 939 -37.47 26.11 -7.96
C ARG A 939 -37.24 27.48 -8.60
N TYR A 940 -36.06 28.02 -8.38
CA TYR A 940 -35.62 29.30 -8.91
C TYR A 940 -34.42 29.13 -9.83
N ALA A 941 -34.40 29.88 -10.93
CA ALA A 941 -33.20 30.10 -11.75
C ALA A 941 -32.51 31.40 -11.31
N ILE A 942 -31.19 31.40 -11.26
CA ILE A 942 -30.37 32.55 -10.88
C ILE A 942 -29.40 32.88 -12.02
N ASP A 943 -29.35 34.16 -12.37
CA ASP A 943 -28.39 34.72 -13.33
C ASP A 943 -27.84 36.04 -12.76
N GLY A 944 -26.61 35.99 -12.25
CA GLY A 944 -25.99 37.09 -11.49
C GLY A 944 -26.83 37.48 -10.27
N GLU A 945 -27.23 38.76 -10.19
CA GLU A 945 -28.08 39.29 -9.11
C GLU A 945 -29.59 39.21 -9.43
N ARG A 946 -29.98 38.50 -10.50
CA ARG A 946 -31.38 38.28 -10.90
C ARG A 946 -31.84 36.87 -10.54
N ILE A 947 -33.07 36.75 -10.07
CA ILE A 947 -33.71 35.48 -9.71
C ILE A 947 -35.11 35.40 -10.33
N GLU A 948 -35.46 34.23 -10.89
CA GLU A 948 -36.75 33.97 -11.53
C GLU A 948 -37.33 32.64 -11.05
N ILE A 949 -38.66 32.50 -11.07
CA ILE A 949 -39.34 31.25 -10.68
C ILE A 949 -39.36 30.33 -11.90
N ALA A 950 -38.67 29.20 -11.81
CA ALA A 950 -38.65 28.17 -12.84
C ALA A 950 -39.85 27.22 -12.70
N ASP A 951 -40.15 26.80 -11.47
CA ASP A 951 -41.24 25.86 -11.18
C ASP A 951 -41.81 26.06 -9.75
N ARG A 952 -43.04 25.63 -9.51
CA ARG A 952 -43.66 25.57 -8.17
C ARG A 952 -44.76 24.52 -8.09
N SER A 953 -44.85 23.83 -6.96
CA SER A 953 -45.89 22.82 -6.72
C SER A 953 -46.35 22.76 -5.25
N GLY A 954 -47.41 21.98 -5.00
CA GLY A 954 -47.91 21.70 -3.65
C GLY A 954 -48.41 22.95 -2.93
N LEU A 955 -48.04 23.09 -1.65
CA LEU A 955 -48.39 24.25 -0.83
C LEU A 955 -47.98 25.56 -1.52
N ALA A 956 -46.83 25.59 -2.18
CA ALA A 956 -46.25 26.78 -2.79
C ALA A 956 -47.06 27.34 -3.98
N ALA A 957 -47.87 26.51 -4.65
CA ALA A 957 -48.73 26.95 -5.75
C ALA A 957 -49.82 27.95 -5.29
N LYS A 958 -50.18 27.91 -3.99
CA LYS A 958 -51.23 28.75 -3.40
C LYS A 958 -50.73 30.11 -2.91
N PHE A 959 -49.43 30.38 -2.98
CA PHE A 959 -48.81 31.60 -2.45
C PHE A 959 -48.12 32.42 -3.52
N GLU A 960 -48.18 33.74 -3.36
CA GLU A 960 -47.52 34.68 -4.25
C GLU A 960 -46.07 34.91 -3.79
N SER A 961 -45.09 34.47 -4.58
CA SER A 961 -43.68 34.69 -4.27
C SER A 961 -43.26 36.11 -4.60
N ARG A 962 -42.47 36.74 -3.72
CA ARG A 962 -41.89 38.08 -3.94
C ARG A 962 -41.12 38.17 -5.26
N VAL A 963 -40.48 37.07 -5.68
CA VAL A 963 -39.72 37.01 -6.94
C VAL A 963 -40.61 37.35 -8.15
N GLY A 964 -41.91 37.05 -8.10
CA GLY A 964 -42.85 37.42 -9.16
C GLY A 964 -43.12 38.94 -9.27
N ARG A 965 -42.83 39.72 -8.23
CA ARG A 965 -42.98 41.19 -8.23
C ARG A 965 -41.66 41.94 -8.36
N ASP A 966 -40.58 41.35 -7.84
CA ASP A 966 -39.24 41.92 -7.83
C ASP A 966 -38.20 40.81 -8.03
N PRO A 967 -37.55 40.74 -9.19
CA PRO A 967 -36.60 39.69 -9.54
C PRO A 967 -35.18 39.92 -8.98
N THR A 968 -34.97 40.87 -8.08
CA THR A 968 -33.63 41.13 -7.50
C THR A 968 -33.28 40.09 -6.43
N LEU A 969 -32.16 39.38 -6.54
CA LEU A 969 -31.70 38.40 -5.55
C LEU A 969 -31.32 39.09 -4.23
N ARG A 970 -32.10 38.89 -3.17
CA ARG A 970 -31.85 39.53 -1.85
C ARG A 970 -32.37 38.71 -0.68
N GLY A 971 -31.93 39.09 0.53
CA GLY A 971 -32.29 38.44 1.78
C GLY A 971 -31.74 37.00 1.86
N THR A 972 -32.50 36.11 2.49
CA THR A 972 -32.13 34.71 2.72
C THR A 972 -31.70 33.96 1.45
N LYS A 973 -32.31 34.25 0.29
CA LYS A 973 -31.94 33.62 -0.99
C LYS A 973 -30.54 34.05 -1.46
N ARG A 974 -30.18 35.34 -1.26
CA ARG A 974 -28.82 35.84 -1.54
C ARG A 974 -27.80 35.27 -0.57
N GLN A 975 -28.18 35.11 0.70
CA GLN A 975 -27.33 34.47 1.71
C GLN A 975 -26.98 33.04 1.29
N VAL A 976 -27.97 32.19 0.98
CA VAL A 976 -27.74 30.81 0.54
C VAL A 976 -26.92 30.75 -0.74
N SER A 977 -27.19 31.66 -1.70
CA SER A 977 -26.41 31.76 -2.94
C SER A 977 -24.94 32.11 -2.71
N ARG A 978 -24.63 32.95 -1.70
CA ARG A 978 -23.25 33.34 -1.37
C ARG A 978 -22.54 32.28 -0.52
N GLU A 979 -23.23 31.72 0.47
CA GLU A 979 -22.70 30.70 1.37
C GLU A 979 -22.56 29.34 0.68
N ARG A 980 -23.34 29.07 -0.37
CA ARG A 980 -23.39 27.80 -1.10
C ARG A 980 -23.72 26.59 -0.22
N ARG A 981 -24.34 26.83 0.95
CA ARG A 981 -24.74 25.81 1.93
C ARG A 981 -26.25 25.82 2.12
N VAL A 982 -26.82 24.63 2.24
CA VAL A 982 -28.24 24.41 2.57
C VAL A 982 -28.66 25.21 3.80
N LEU A 983 -29.87 25.79 3.80
CA LEU A 983 -30.40 26.54 4.94
C LEU A 983 -31.86 26.18 5.21
N LEU A 984 -32.12 25.67 6.41
CA LEU A 984 -33.44 25.54 7.01
C LEU A 984 -33.74 26.80 7.84
N THR A 985 -34.86 27.47 7.58
CA THR A 985 -35.26 28.70 8.30
C THR A 985 -36.77 28.93 8.28
N ARG A 986 -37.26 29.98 8.96
CA ARG A 986 -38.66 30.41 8.91
C ARG A 986 -38.89 31.45 7.82
N GLY A 987 -39.99 31.32 7.09
CA GLY A 987 -40.46 32.33 6.16
C GLY A 987 -40.81 33.64 6.89
N LEU A 988 -40.20 34.76 6.49
CA LEU A 988 -40.36 36.05 7.18
C LEU A 988 -41.80 36.62 7.17
N ARG A 989 -42.70 36.10 6.33
CA ARG A 989 -44.08 36.60 6.20
C ARG A 989 -45.13 35.65 6.76
N ASP A 990 -44.86 34.35 6.72
CA ASP A 990 -45.82 33.28 7.03
C ASP A 990 -45.34 32.34 8.14
N GLY A 991 -44.13 32.52 8.66
CA GLY A 991 -43.58 31.78 9.80
C GLY A 991 -43.27 30.31 9.54
N ARG A 992 -43.52 29.81 8.32
CA ARG A 992 -43.39 28.40 7.95
C ARG A 992 -41.94 27.99 7.75
N LEU A 993 -41.65 26.73 8.00
CA LEU A 993 -40.34 26.16 7.76
C LEU A 993 -40.09 25.97 6.28
N ILE A 994 -38.97 26.53 5.83
CA ILE A 994 -38.49 26.46 4.46
C ILE A 994 -37.04 25.97 4.45
N LEU A 995 -36.76 25.02 3.56
CA LEU A 995 -35.43 24.51 3.29
C LEU A 995 -34.96 25.03 1.93
N LEU A 996 -33.85 25.75 1.91
CA LEU A 996 -33.24 26.33 0.72
C LEU A 996 -31.99 25.53 0.33
N VAL A 997 -31.97 25.04 -0.91
CA VAL A 997 -30.94 24.15 -1.45
C VAL A 997 -30.32 24.79 -2.70
N PRO A 998 -29.01 25.09 -2.72
CA PRO A 998 -28.34 25.69 -3.88
C PRO A 998 -28.03 24.68 -4.99
N GLU A 999 -28.27 25.09 -6.24
CA GLU A 999 -27.79 24.39 -7.45
C GLU A 999 -26.51 25.08 -7.94
N ILE A 1000 -25.40 24.36 -8.02
CA ILE A 1000 -24.07 24.88 -8.35
C ILE A 1000 -23.61 24.37 -9.72
N LYS A 1001 -23.09 25.26 -10.56
CA LYS A 1001 -22.46 24.91 -11.84
C LYS A 1001 -21.23 25.79 -12.06
N GLY A 1002 -20.08 25.19 -12.36
CA GLY A 1002 -18.83 25.93 -12.59
C GLY A 1002 -18.38 26.77 -11.38
N GLY A 1003 -18.75 26.35 -10.16
CA GLY A 1003 -18.46 27.10 -8.94
C GLY A 1003 -19.41 28.26 -8.65
N GLU A 1004 -20.42 28.52 -9.47
CA GLU A 1004 -21.44 29.55 -9.24
C GLU A 1004 -22.82 28.94 -8.95
N VAL A 1005 -23.66 29.65 -8.17
CA VAL A 1005 -25.03 29.21 -7.90
C VAL A 1005 -25.94 29.65 -9.04
N VAL A 1006 -26.40 28.67 -9.82
CA VAL A 1006 -27.25 28.87 -11.00
C VAL A 1006 -28.74 28.66 -10.71
N GLY A 1007 -29.08 28.17 -9.51
CA GLY A 1007 -30.46 27.94 -9.09
C GLY A 1007 -30.61 27.72 -7.59
N LEU A 1008 -31.85 27.76 -7.13
CA LEU A 1008 -32.23 27.45 -5.74
C LEU A 1008 -33.51 26.62 -5.74
N VAL A 1009 -33.53 25.52 -4.99
CA VAL A 1009 -34.76 24.81 -4.63
C VAL A 1009 -35.17 25.21 -3.23
N LEU A 1010 -36.42 25.66 -3.08
CA LEU A 1010 -37.07 25.93 -1.80
C LEU A 1010 -38.10 24.83 -1.54
N LEU A 1011 -37.93 24.04 -0.49
CA LEU A 1011 -38.92 23.08 -0.01
C LEU A 1011 -39.65 23.63 1.22
N HIS A 1012 -40.97 23.44 1.29
CA HIS A 1012 -41.74 23.61 2.51
C HIS A 1012 -41.74 22.28 3.26
N VAL A 1013 -41.32 22.29 4.52
CA VAL A 1013 -41.11 21.06 5.30
C VAL A 1013 -41.81 21.13 6.65
N ASP A 1014 -42.33 19.99 7.10
CA ASP A 1014 -42.75 19.76 8.48
C ASP A 1014 -41.63 18.96 9.17
N LEU A 1015 -41.35 19.24 10.44
CA LEU A 1015 -40.35 18.51 11.24
C LEU A 1015 -41.01 17.52 12.19
N HIS A 1016 -40.28 16.51 12.63
CA HIS A 1016 -40.64 15.75 13.83
C HIS A 1016 -40.58 16.67 15.05
N GLU A 1017 -41.50 16.51 16.01
CA GLU A 1017 -41.55 17.36 17.21
C GLU A 1017 -40.25 17.26 18.04
N ARG A 1018 -39.73 16.04 18.16
CA ARG A 1018 -38.48 15.70 18.85
C ARG A 1018 -37.75 14.57 18.10
N LEU A 1019 -36.45 14.45 18.36
CA LEU A 1019 -35.60 13.39 17.84
C LEU A 1019 -34.93 12.63 18.99
N GLU A 1020 -34.66 11.36 18.77
CA GLU A 1020 -33.81 10.58 19.69
C GLU A 1020 -32.40 11.20 19.77
N PRO A 1021 -31.69 11.11 20.91
CA PRO A 1021 -30.42 11.82 21.12
C PRO A 1021 -29.39 11.60 20.02
N ALA A 1022 -29.17 10.33 19.62
CA ALA A 1022 -28.23 9.96 18.57
C ALA A 1022 -28.65 10.49 17.19
N ALA A 1023 -29.96 10.53 16.90
CA ALA A 1023 -30.47 11.09 15.65
C ALA A 1023 -30.32 12.62 15.64
N ALA A 1024 -30.63 13.29 16.75
CA ALA A 1024 -30.46 14.73 16.91
C ALA A 1024 -28.99 15.15 16.75
N ALA A 1025 -28.06 14.43 17.39
CA ALA A 1025 -26.63 14.66 17.26
C ALA A 1025 -26.15 14.52 15.81
N ASP A 1026 -26.52 13.43 15.13
CA ASP A 1026 -26.15 13.19 13.73
C ASP A 1026 -26.73 14.25 12.77
N VAL A 1027 -27.99 14.66 12.95
CA VAL A 1027 -28.58 15.76 12.15
C VAL A 1027 -27.80 17.06 12.37
N LEU A 1028 -27.53 17.42 13.62
CA LEU A 1028 -26.86 18.68 13.97
C LEU A 1028 -25.40 18.71 13.53
N GLU A 1029 -24.71 17.58 13.54
CA GLU A 1029 -23.34 17.46 13.07
C GLU A 1029 -23.27 17.69 11.55
N ARG A 1030 -24.13 17.01 10.78
CA ARG A 1030 -24.16 17.13 9.30
C ARG A 1030 -24.76 18.46 8.82
N TYR A 1031 -25.62 19.08 9.63
CA TYR A 1031 -26.26 20.35 9.29
C TYR A 1031 -25.51 21.54 9.88
N ARG A 1032 -24.65 22.16 9.07
CA ARG A 1032 -23.92 23.41 9.40
C ARG A 1032 -23.09 23.33 10.69
N ASP A 1033 -22.53 22.15 10.99
CA ASP A 1033 -21.59 21.91 12.10
C ASP A 1033 -22.17 22.37 13.45
N ARG A 1034 -23.49 22.23 13.57
CA ARG A 1034 -24.29 22.90 14.60
C ARG A 1034 -24.17 22.20 15.95
N LEU A 1035 -23.92 20.89 15.96
CA LEU A 1035 -23.63 20.13 17.19
C LEU A 1035 -22.35 20.63 17.83
N SER A 1036 -21.26 20.72 17.06
CA SER A 1036 -19.98 21.25 17.53
C SER A 1036 -20.11 22.68 18.09
N ARG A 1037 -20.85 23.56 17.39
CA ARG A 1037 -21.10 24.93 17.86
C ARG A 1037 -21.94 24.99 19.13
N LEU A 1038 -22.94 24.12 19.26
CA LEU A 1038 -23.75 24.01 20.48
C LEU A 1038 -22.89 23.48 21.64
N ARG A 1039 -22.08 22.45 21.39
CA ARG A 1039 -21.13 21.88 22.35
C ARG A 1039 -20.20 22.96 22.88
N TYR A 1040 -19.58 23.75 21.99
CA TYR A 1040 -18.71 24.85 22.41
C TYR A 1040 -19.44 25.90 23.25
N ALA A 1041 -20.64 26.32 22.83
CA ALA A 1041 -21.44 27.30 23.57
C ALA A 1041 -21.86 26.80 24.97
N VAL A 1042 -22.09 25.48 25.12
CA VAL A 1042 -22.39 24.87 26.42
C VAL A 1042 -21.12 24.75 27.27
N THR A 1043 -20.03 24.23 26.70
CA THR A 1043 -18.77 24.02 27.42
C THR A 1043 -18.02 25.31 27.77
N GLU A 1044 -18.46 26.44 27.23
CA GLU A 1044 -18.00 27.77 27.66
C GLU A 1044 -18.41 28.06 29.12
N THR A 1045 -19.53 27.48 29.59
CA THR A 1045 -20.06 27.69 30.94
C THR A 1045 -20.19 26.42 31.77
N GLU A 1046 -20.42 25.26 31.15
CA GLU A 1046 -20.64 23.97 31.81
C GLU A 1046 -19.43 23.04 31.66
N ALA A 1047 -19.19 22.16 32.64
CA ALA A 1047 -18.02 21.27 32.65
C ALA A 1047 -18.06 20.16 31.58
N SER A 1048 -19.26 19.82 31.08
CA SER A 1048 -19.46 18.76 30.09
C SER A 1048 -20.74 18.99 29.28
N PHE A 1049 -20.78 18.45 28.06
CA PHE A 1049 -21.98 18.46 27.21
C PHE A 1049 -22.73 17.13 27.34
N ASP A 1050 -23.92 17.15 27.95
CA ASP A 1050 -24.80 15.98 28.03
C ASP A 1050 -25.63 15.87 26.74
N GLU A 1051 -25.31 14.89 25.90
CA GLU A 1051 -26.01 14.67 24.62
C GLU A 1051 -27.45 14.18 24.81
N THR A 1052 -27.82 13.62 25.96
CA THR A 1052 -29.17 13.11 26.20
C THR A 1052 -30.24 14.21 26.23
N LEU A 1053 -29.84 15.43 26.65
CA LEU A 1053 -30.71 16.61 26.66
C LEU A 1053 -31.15 17.06 25.26
N LEU A 1054 -30.47 16.61 24.20
CA LEU A 1054 -30.92 16.88 22.82
C LEU A 1054 -32.34 16.37 22.56
N ALA A 1055 -32.75 15.25 23.17
CA ALA A 1055 -34.10 14.71 23.03
C ALA A 1055 -35.18 15.53 23.76
N GLU A 1056 -34.79 16.43 24.67
CA GLU A 1056 -35.71 17.30 25.39
C GLU A 1056 -36.01 18.60 24.66
N VAL A 1057 -35.16 18.99 23.71
CA VAL A 1057 -35.31 20.22 22.92
C VAL A 1057 -36.13 19.95 21.66
N PRO A 1058 -37.15 20.78 21.36
CA PRO A 1058 -37.87 20.66 20.09
C PRO A 1058 -36.94 20.69 18.88
N THR A 1059 -37.14 19.81 17.91
CA THR A 1059 -36.28 19.69 16.71
C THR A 1059 -36.15 21.01 15.97
N GLU A 1060 -37.23 21.80 15.93
CA GLU A 1060 -37.23 23.11 15.31
C GLU A 1060 -36.29 24.11 16.01
N ASP A 1061 -36.27 24.11 17.35
CA ASP A 1061 -35.38 24.95 18.14
C ASP A 1061 -33.91 24.53 17.94
N LEU A 1062 -33.66 23.21 17.89
CA LEU A 1062 -32.33 22.67 17.61
C LEU A 1062 -31.80 23.15 16.25
N LEU A 1063 -32.62 23.15 15.20
CA LEU A 1063 -32.18 23.43 13.83
C LEU A 1063 -32.25 24.90 13.41
N VAL A 1064 -33.22 25.65 13.94
CA VAL A 1064 -33.51 27.03 13.51
C VAL A 1064 -33.38 28.04 14.65
N GLY A 1065 -33.44 27.60 15.91
CA GLY A 1065 -33.36 28.47 17.09
C GLY A 1065 -32.03 29.20 17.24
N ASP A 1066 -31.97 30.15 18.17
CA ASP A 1066 -30.71 30.78 18.54
C ASP A 1066 -29.86 29.83 19.38
N LEU A 1067 -28.59 29.63 19.00
CA LEU A 1067 -27.71 28.66 19.67
C LEU A 1067 -27.48 29.01 21.14
N ALA A 1068 -27.43 30.30 21.48
CA ALA A 1068 -27.28 30.73 22.87
C ALA A 1068 -28.53 30.38 23.70
N ALA A 1069 -29.71 30.54 23.14
CA ALA A 1069 -30.97 30.16 23.78
C ALA A 1069 -31.12 28.63 23.92
N VAL A 1070 -30.64 27.86 22.95
CA VAL A 1070 -30.62 26.39 23.05
C VAL A 1070 -29.61 25.94 24.11
N ALA A 1071 -28.42 26.54 24.15
CA ALA A 1071 -27.38 26.25 25.14
C ALA A 1071 -27.83 26.56 26.58
N ALA A 1072 -28.67 27.58 26.79
CA ALA A 1072 -29.22 27.91 28.12
C ALA A 1072 -29.98 26.74 28.77
N ARG A 1073 -30.54 25.82 27.97
CA ARG A 1073 -31.23 24.63 28.48
C ARG A 1073 -30.28 23.64 29.17
N TRP A 1074 -28.99 23.62 28.81
CA TRP A 1074 -27.97 22.85 29.53
C TRP A 1074 -27.62 23.45 30.91
N ARG A 1075 -28.05 24.68 31.18
CA ARG A 1075 -27.85 25.37 32.47
C ARG A 1075 -29.03 25.20 33.44
N GLY A 1076 -30.11 24.54 33.01
CA GLY A 1076 -31.36 24.46 33.79
C GLY A 1076 -32.14 25.79 33.84
N GLU A 1077 -31.79 26.76 33.01
CA GLU A 1077 -32.52 28.02 32.87
C GLU A 1077 -33.72 27.78 31.93
N SER A 1078 -34.95 27.85 32.44
CA SER A 1078 -36.14 27.83 31.57
C SER A 1078 -36.14 29.05 30.64
N PRO A 1079 -36.48 28.89 29.36
CA PRO A 1079 -36.44 29.97 28.37
C PRO A 1079 -37.40 31.13 28.67
#